data_AF-A0A2V5STE8-F1
#
_entry.id   AF-A0A2V5STE8-F1
#
_cell.length_a   1.000
_cell.length_b   1.000
_cell.length_c   1.000
_cell.angle_alpha   90.00
_cell.angle_beta   90.00
_cell.angle_gamma   90.00
#
_symmetry.space_group_name_H-M   'P 1'
#
loop_
_entity.id
_entity.type
_entity.pdbx_description
1 polymer ?
#
loop_
_entity_poly.entity_id
_entity_poly.type
_entity_poly.pdbx_seq_one_letter_code
_entity_poly.pdbx_strand_id
1 'polypeptide(L)'
;MLAFVVLLTGVAIAYLSRTTSDRQVAHSSFNQSSVDGLAQSAMDTIIGDLRQEIVNGSTATTVSGVTIYTPTSAANMVPQRSGNAAGAPNLIRRSWSGDTNLSVRSRASAVNSRTDVSANGRYITSTRWNGHYLVPKGNTATDDSSPIPAFTAATPDWVFVTGSGAARINQPSAAVLGRYAYAVYDEGGLLDMNVAGYPTGTSAIQSGRKGSIAFADLKALGSYPIPNPSSGSPQIYQIDQLVGWRNYGTISPTPSNNFPDITPAAQAFAKNFQTDSAPATAFFNFVANNTNGFLTTSAVVNASGRTDQMFTSRQELIAFKKIAQFATSFNVNSLQYVSTFSRETNSPSFSPSTPAGSTIDYAALARTSTAVNPNFLLRRVTNVPNGYTRFDGTTPVAGEPLVKTRFPLSRLAWITYKGPSALLATSDPVYQALINAGVGPATISTGTAANITRCFGLQFGGAAGNPSFPWVYTNPTGTVAAPASRILRLDEVAAVGREADFFELLGAGILSGSLGQNTSGGVTGGNVFPDVHMSNTTHHILSIGAAIIDQADPDSIPTRIQFSPSGTVWTAYGVENLPYITQLYPIAGTSPDTPTRWATYLLFQLWNPHQSPADVANKVRLRIDGGIGIFAGGNGQAWNTANTVNVYPPVGQVTSVTITKSASFPTPAPLATDYTSVTSTAQGTFAFLPTPAVPTPTP
;
A
#
# COMPACT_ATOMS: atom_id res chain seq x y z
N MET A 1 89.77 19.51 10.69
CA MET A 1 89.51 18.34 9.80
C MET A 1 88.32 17.51 10.26
N LEU A 2 88.26 17.08 11.53
CA LEU A 2 87.16 16.24 12.06
C LEU A 2 85.75 16.87 11.93
N ALA A 3 85.59 18.15 12.26
CA ALA A 3 84.30 18.86 12.16
C ALA A 3 83.75 18.95 10.72
N PHE A 4 84.63 19.08 9.73
CA PHE A 4 84.25 19.13 8.31
C PHE A 4 83.78 17.75 7.82
N VAL A 5 84.43 16.67 8.25
CA VAL A 5 84.03 15.30 7.93
C VAL A 5 82.67 14.96 8.55
N VAL A 6 82.41 15.39 9.78
CA VAL A 6 81.10 15.20 10.44
C VAL A 6 80.00 15.97 9.70
N LEU A 7 80.25 17.23 9.31
CA LEU A 7 79.30 18.04 8.54
C LEU A 7 79.00 17.43 7.17
N LEU A 8 80.03 17.02 6.42
CA LEU A 8 79.88 16.39 5.12
C LEU A 8 79.10 15.06 5.22
N THR A 9 79.38 14.27 6.25
CA THR A 9 78.66 13.00 6.51
C THR A 9 77.20 13.26 6.87
N GLY A 10 76.91 14.28 7.70
CA GLY A 10 75.55 14.70 8.04
C GLY A 10 74.75 15.15 6.80
N VAL A 11 75.37 15.93 5.91
CA VAL A 11 74.76 16.37 4.64
C VAL A 11 74.53 15.17 3.71
N ALA A 12 75.49 14.25 3.60
CA ALA A 12 75.34 13.04 2.78
C ALA A 12 74.20 12.12 3.28
N ILE A 13 74.09 11.92 4.60
CA ILE A 13 73.01 11.14 5.20
C ILE A 13 71.66 11.84 4.99
N ALA A 14 71.59 13.16 5.18
CA ALA A 14 70.37 13.93 4.95
C ALA A 14 69.92 13.87 3.47
N TYR A 15 70.86 13.95 2.53
CA TYR A 15 70.58 13.81 1.10
C TYR A 15 70.08 12.40 0.74
N LEU A 16 70.72 11.35 1.25
CA LEU A 16 70.30 9.95 1.02
C LEU A 16 68.94 9.65 1.69
N SER A 17 68.68 10.20 2.88
CA SER A 17 67.39 10.10 3.55
C SER A 17 66.28 10.77 2.74
N ARG A 18 66.50 12.01 2.29
CA ARG A 18 65.53 12.75 1.47
C ARG A 18 65.25 12.04 0.14
N THR A 19 66.28 11.61 -0.58
CA THR A 19 66.10 10.89 -1.86
C THR A 19 65.38 9.55 -1.69
N THR A 20 65.58 8.85 -0.57
CA THR A 20 64.86 7.61 -0.25
C THR A 20 63.38 7.90 0.03
N SER A 21 63.07 8.94 0.80
CA SER A 21 61.69 9.38 1.05
C SER A 21 61.00 9.85 -0.22
N ASP A 22 61.64 10.70 -1.02
CA ASP A 22 61.07 11.20 -2.28
C ASP A 22 60.80 10.05 -3.25
N ARG A 23 61.71 9.06 -3.32
CA ARG A 23 61.49 7.83 -4.10
C ARG A 23 60.28 7.05 -3.58
N GLN A 24 60.12 6.88 -2.27
CA GLN A 24 58.96 6.18 -1.71
C GLN A 24 57.64 6.90 -2.01
N VAL A 25 57.62 8.24 -1.91
CA VAL A 25 56.45 9.06 -2.26
C VAL A 25 56.12 8.95 -3.75
N ALA A 26 57.12 8.99 -4.62
CA ALA A 26 56.94 8.82 -6.06
C ALA A 26 56.41 7.41 -6.41
N HIS A 27 56.97 6.35 -5.81
CA HIS A 27 56.46 4.98 -5.97
C HIS A 27 55.03 4.84 -5.46
N SER A 28 54.70 5.43 -4.31
CA SER A 28 53.34 5.42 -3.77
C SER A 28 52.37 6.11 -4.72
N SER A 29 52.75 7.26 -5.26
CA SER A 29 51.90 8.05 -6.18
C SER A 29 51.68 7.34 -7.52
N PHE A 30 52.74 6.72 -8.06
CA PHE A 30 52.65 5.91 -9.28
C PHE A 30 51.75 4.68 -9.10
N ASN A 31 51.94 3.96 -7.99
CA ASN A 31 51.12 2.78 -7.67
C ASN A 31 49.66 3.17 -7.47
N GLN A 32 49.38 4.30 -6.81
CA GLN A 32 48.02 4.83 -6.66
C GLN A 32 47.37 5.09 -8.03
N SER A 33 48.06 5.83 -8.91
CA SER A 33 47.57 6.14 -10.27
C SER A 33 47.32 4.88 -11.10
N SER A 34 48.21 3.89 -10.97
CA SER A 34 48.09 2.60 -11.67
C SER A 34 46.89 1.78 -11.16
N VAL A 35 46.66 1.77 -9.84
CA VAL A 35 45.51 1.11 -9.22
C VAL A 35 44.21 1.80 -9.60
N ASP A 36 44.19 3.13 -9.65
CA ASP A 36 42.99 3.89 -10.02
C ASP A 36 42.62 3.64 -11.49
N GLY A 37 43.60 3.62 -12.40
CA GLY A 37 43.39 3.24 -13.80
C GLY A 37 42.88 1.80 -13.95
N LEU A 38 43.45 0.85 -13.20
CA LEU A 38 42.98 -0.53 -13.19
C LEU A 38 41.55 -0.65 -12.63
N ALA A 39 41.22 0.09 -11.56
CA ALA A 39 39.90 0.08 -10.95
C ALA A 39 38.83 0.65 -11.90
N GLN A 40 39.13 1.74 -12.60
CA GLN A 40 38.23 2.31 -13.60
C GLN A 40 37.98 1.32 -14.75
N SER A 41 39.03 0.70 -15.29
CA SER A 41 38.92 -0.32 -16.34
C SER A 41 38.12 -1.55 -15.90
N ALA A 42 38.31 -1.98 -14.64
CA ALA A 42 37.53 -3.06 -14.05
C ALA A 42 36.04 -2.69 -13.93
N MET A 43 35.73 -1.46 -13.49
CA MET A 43 34.34 -0.98 -13.43
C MET A 43 33.69 -0.91 -14.81
N ASP A 44 34.40 -0.40 -15.82
CA ASP A 44 33.89 -0.35 -17.19
C ASP A 44 33.60 -1.75 -17.74
N THR A 45 34.45 -2.74 -17.41
CA THR A 45 34.23 -4.15 -17.78
C THR A 45 32.96 -4.70 -17.10
N ILE A 46 32.79 -4.48 -15.79
CA ILE A 46 31.64 -4.97 -15.03
C ILE A 46 30.34 -4.31 -15.53
N ILE A 47 30.35 -3.00 -15.78
CA ILE A 47 29.20 -2.27 -16.34
C ILE A 47 28.89 -2.75 -17.76
N GLY A 48 29.92 -2.99 -18.58
CA GLY A 48 29.79 -3.55 -19.93
C GLY A 48 29.12 -4.92 -19.91
N ASP A 49 29.54 -5.81 -19.02
CA ASP A 49 28.96 -7.14 -18.85
C ASP A 49 27.47 -7.04 -18.42
N LEU A 50 27.11 -6.13 -17.49
CA LEU A 50 25.71 -5.90 -17.10
C LEU A 50 24.86 -5.30 -18.23
N ARG A 51 25.42 -4.40 -19.04
CA ARG A 51 24.73 -3.86 -20.22
C ARG A 51 24.50 -4.94 -21.28
N GLN A 52 25.49 -5.78 -21.53
CA GLN A 52 25.38 -6.89 -22.47
C GLN A 52 24.31 -7.88 -22.03
N GLU A 53 24.18 -8.12 -20.71
CA GLU A 53 23.12 -8.95 -20.16
C GLU A 53 21.71 -8.39 -20.42
N ILE A 54 21.52 -7.07 -20.31
CA ILE A 54 20.25 -6.41 -20.67
C ILE A 54 19.95 -6.61 -22.16
N VAL A 55 20.95 -6.45 -23.03
CA VAL A 55 20.80 -6.65 -24.48
C VAL A 55 20.42 -8.10 -24.79
N ASN A 56 21.10 -9.07 -24.19
CA ASN A 56 20.83 -10.49 -24.39
C ASN A 56 19.43 -10.90 -23.87
N GLY A 57 18.94 -10.23 -22.82
CA GLY A 57 17.67 -10.52 -22.16
C GLY A 57 16.46 -9.71 -22.64
N SER A 58 16.61 -8.88 -23.68
CA SER A 58 15.58 -7.92 -24.11
C SER A 58 15.39 -7.87 -25.62
N THR A 59 14.19 -7.47 -26.05
CA THR A 59 13.92 -7.02 -27.42
C THR A 59 14.16 -5.52 -27.51
N ALA A 60 15.04 -5.08 -28.41
CA ALA A 60 15.33 -3.67 -28.62
C ALA A 60 14.34 -3.05 -29.64
N THR A 61 13.74 -1.93 -29.29
CA THR A 61 12.89 -1.12 -30.19
C THR A 61 13.37 0.33 -30.18
N THR A 62 13.45 0.98 -31.34
CA THR A 62 13.87 2.38 -31.41
C THR A 62 12.66 3.28 -31.59
N VAL A 63 12.43 4.20 -30.64
CA VAL A 63 11.34 5.17 -30.70
C VAL A 63 11.94 6.56 -30.56
N SER A 64 11.73 7.42 -31.57
CA SER A 64 12.24 8.79 -31.59
C SER A 64 13.75 8.92 -31.34
N GLY A 65 14.55 7.98 -31.86
CA GLY A 65 16.01 7.95 -31.68
C GLY A 65 16.51 7.39 -30.35
N VAL A 66 15.61 6.92 -29.47
CA VAL A 66 15.95 6.25 -28.21
C VAL A 66 15.71 4.75 -28.33
N THR A 67 16.73 3.95 -28.04
CA THR A 67 16.61 2.49 -27.97
C THR A 67 16.00 2.10 -26.62
N ILE A 68 14.82 1.49 -26.67
CA ILE A 68 14.10 0.93 -25.54
C ILE A 68 14.34 -0.59 -25.53
N TYR A 69 14.89 -1.10 -24.43
CA TYR A 69 15.06 -2.54 -24.20
C TYR A 69 13.87 -3.06 -23.40
N THR A 70 13.00 -3.83 -24.04
CA THR A 70 11.86 -4.48 -23.38
C THR A 70 12.26 -5.91 -23.00
N PRO A 71 12.30 -6.27 -21.71
CA PRO A 71 12.70 -7.61 -21.26
C PRO A 71 11.85 -8.71 -21.91
N THR A 72 12.48 -9.77 -22.40
CA THR A 72 11.79 -10.91 -23.03
C THR A 72 11.09 -11.82 -22.01
N SER A 73 11.44 -11.69 -20.73
CA SER A 73 10.79 -12.37 -19.62
C SER A 73 10.91 -11.54 -18.34
N ALA A 74 10.03 -11.79 -17.35
CA ALA A 74 10.10 -11.14 -16.05
C ALA A 74 11.44 -11.37 -15.33
N ALA A 75 12.10 -12.51 -15.56
CA ALA A 75 13.40 -12.82 -14.98
C ALA A 75 14.53 -11.93 -15.49
N ASN A 76 14.36 -11.28 -16.66
CA ASN A 76 15.35 -10.39 -17.27
C ASN A 76 15.14 -8.92 -16.90
N MET A 77 14.15 -8.61 -16.04
CA MET A 77 13.92 -7.25 -15.56
C MET A 77 14.97 -6.79 -14.54
N VAL A 78 15.71 -7.73 -13.94
CA VAL A 78 16.78 -7.48 -12.97
C VAL A 78 18.03 -8.27 -13.36
N PRO A 79 19.25 -7.86 -12.93
CA PRO A 79 20.44 -8.64 -13.19
C PRO A 79 20.32 -10.07 -12.61
N GLN A 80 20.67 -11.06 -13.41
CA GLN A 80 20.64 -12.46 -13.01
C GLN A 80 21.68 -12.71 -11.93
N ARG A 81 21.23 -13.40 -10.88
CA ARG A 81 22.07 -13.70 -9.73
C ARG A 81 23.06 -14.83 -10.04
N SER A 82 24.33 -14.69 -9.65
CA SER A 82 25.35 -15.73 -9.83
C SER A 82 26.44 -15.73 -8.77
N GLY A 83 26.90 -16.93 -8.37
CA GLY A 83 27.92 -17.11 -7.34
C GLY A 83 27.41 -16.83 -5.92
N ASN A 84 26.10 -16.73 -5.70
CA ASN A 84 25.47 -16.33 -4.44
C ASN A 84 25.96 -17.14 -3.23
N ALA A 85 26.21 -16.45 -2.12
CA ALA A 85 26.32 -17.07 -0.80
C ALA A 85 24.92 -17.25 -0.21
N ALA A 86 24.59 -18.46 0.24
CA ALA A 86 23.32 -18.74 0.90
C ALA A 86 23.14 -17.80 2.10
N GLY A 87 21.96 -17.18 2.23
CA GLY A 87 21.67 -16.21 3.28
C GLY A 87 22.22 -14.80 3.07
N ALA A 88 22.75 -14.46 1.89
CA ALA A 88 23.13 -13.09 1.52
C ALA A 88 22.11 -12.49 0.53
N PRO A 89 20.96 -11.95 0.99
CA PRO A 89 19.84 -11.57 0.12
C PRO A 89 20.18 -10.44 -0.86
N ASN A 90 21.03 -9.50 -0.45
CA ASN A 90 21.42 -8.36 -1.28
C ASN A 90 22.55 -8.70 -2.26
N LEU A 91 23.20 -9.87 -2.16
CA LEU A 91 24.27 -10.25 -3.09
C LEU A 91 23.66 -10.73 -4.40
N ILE A 92 23.98 -10.03 -5.49
CA ILE A 92 23.56 -10.38 -6.85
C ILE A 92 24.63 -11.20 -7.54
N ARG A 93 25.87 -10.72 -7.54
CA ARG A 93 26.96 -11.38 -8.26
C ARG A 93 28.26 -11.27 -7.51
N ARG A 94 29.15 -12.23 -7.69
CA ARG A 94 30.58 -12.07 -7.41
C ARG A 94 31.42 -12.58 -8.57
N SER A 95 32.67 -12.14 -8.67
CA SER A 95 33.64 -12.83 -9.51
C SER A 95 33.83 -14.24 -8.97
N TRP A 96 33.40 -15.23 -9.73
CA TRP A 96 33.54 -16.64 -9.37
C TRP A 96 33.90 -17.44 -10.61
N SER A 97 34.88 -18.31 -10.48
CA SER A 97 35.45 -19.08 -11.57
C SER A 97 34.54 -20.19 -12.11
N GLY A 98 33.58 -20.66 -11.32
CA GLY A 98 32.60 -21.68 -11.71
C GLY A 98 31.26 -21.13 -12.20
N ASP A 99 31.19 -19.84 -12.53
CA ASP A 99 29.96 -19.15 -12.93
C ASP A 99 29.22 -19.85 -14.08
N THR A 100 27.98 -20.25 -13.80
CA THR A 100 27.08 -20.94 -14.73
C THR A 100 26.07 -20.01 -15.42
N ASN A 101 26.14 -18.70 -15.19
CA ASN A 101 25.25 -17.73 -15.83
C ASN A 101 25.31 -17.87 -17.37
N LEU A 102 24.14 -17.97 -18.00
CA LEU A 102 24.02 -18.24 -19.43
C LEU A 102 23.99 -16.97 -20.30
N SER A 103 23.76 -15.79 -19.69
CA SER A 103 23.74 -14.51 -20.41
C SER A 103 25.12 -13.91 -20.54
N VAL A 104 25.81 -13.65 -19.43
CA VAL A 104 27.21 -13.17 -19.39
C VAL A 104 27.93 -13.85 -18.23
N ARG A 105 29.00 -14.59 -18.55
CA ARG A 105 29.80 -15.33 -17.56
C ARG A 105 30.88 -14.46 -16.94
N SER A 106 31.10 -14.65 -15.64
CA SER A 106 32.28 -14.16 -14.94
C SER A 106 33.58 -14.58 -15.63
N ARG A 107 34.53 -13.64 -15.72
CA ARG A 107 35.87 -13.83 -16.28
C ARG A 107 36.89 -14.30 -15.23
N ALA A 108 36.44 -14.69 -14.04
CA ALA A 108 37.31 -15.02 -12.93
C ALA A 108 38.08 -16.32 -13.14
N SER A 109 39.35 -16.30 -12.75
CA SER A 109 40.20 -17.48 -12.64
C SER A 109 39.93 -18.20 -11.33
N ALA A 110 40.24 -19.50 -11.24
CA ALA A 110 40.11 -20.28 -10.01
C ALA A 110 41.22 -19.93 -8.99
N VAL A 111 41.28 -18.66 -8.59
CA VAL A 111 42.23 -18.09 -7.62
C VAL A 111 41.44 -17.17 -6.70
N ASN A 112 41.15 -17.61 -5.50
CA ASN A 112 40.32 -16.91 -4.54
C ASN A 112 41.04 -15.73 -3.88
N SER A 113 40.35 -14.60 -3.72
CA SER A 113 40.94 -13.40 -3.11
C SER A 113 41.32 -13.53 -1.63
N ARG A 114 40.76 -14.52 -0.92
CA ARG A 114 41.01 -14.77 0.50
C ARG A 114 41.97 -15.94 0.73
N THR A 115 41.67 -17.11 0.15
CA THR A 115 42.40 -18.35 0.46
C THR A 115 43.67 -18.52 -0.36
N ASP A 116 43.73 -17.96 -1.57
CA ASP A 116 44.91 -18.02 -2.42
C ASP A 116 45.77 -16.77 -2.22
N VAL A 117 46.57 -16.84 -1.15
CA VAL A 117 47.42 -15.75 -0.69
C VAL A 117 48.45 -15.41 -1.76
N SER A 118 48.63 -14.11 -1.99
CA SER A 118 49.66 -13.61 -2.90
C SER A 118 51.06 -14.00 -2.44
N ALA A 119 52.04 -14.08 -3.33
CA ALA A 119 53.42 -14.41 -2.97
C ALA A 119 54.04 -13.50 -1.88
N ASN A 120 53.53 -12.27 -1.73
CA ASN A 120 53.93 -11.34 -0.66
C ASN A 120 53.08 -11.45 0.63
N GLY A 121 52.32 -12.53 0.81
CA GLY A 121 51.49 -12.78 1.98
C GLY A 121 50.15 -12.03 2.00
N ARG A 122 49.81 -11.23 0.97
CA ARG A 122 48.60 -10.40 0.96
C ARG A 122 47.38 -11.15 0.45
N TYR A 123 46.24 -10.92 1.10
CA TYR A 123 44.91 -11.40 0.73
C TYR A 123 43.83 -10.41 1.19
N ILE A 124 42.60 -10.60 0.73
CA ILE A 124 41.44 -9.79 1.15
C ILE A 124 40.62 -10.56 2.18
N THR A 125 40.44 -9.99 3.37
CA THR A 125 39.62 -10.60 4.43
C THR A 125 38.13 -10.52 4.08
N SER A 126 37.32 -11.44 4.61
CA SER A 126 35.85 -11.42 4.45
C SER A 126 35.23 -10.23 5.17
N THR A 127 35.81 -9.83 6.30
CA THR A 127 35.46 -8.59 7.01
C THR A 127 35.68 -7.36 6.14
N ARG A 128 36.77 -7.31 5.35
CA ARG A 128 37.02 -6.22 4.37
C ARG A 128 36.02 -6.26 3.22
N TRP A 129 35.71 -7.45 2.70
CA TRP A 129 34.67 -7.61 1.68
C TRP A 129 33.31 -7.11 2.16
N ASN A 130 32.91 -7.41 3.39
CA ASN A 130 31.64 -6.95 3.95
C ASN A 130 31.75 -5.61 4.70
N GLY A 131 32.77 -4.78 4.45
CA GLY A 131 32.93 -3.48 5.10
C GLY A 131 31.73 -2.53 4.91
N HIS A 132 30.88 -2.82 3.92
CA HIS A 132 29.63 -2.12 3.64
C HIS A 132 28.41 -2.68 4.41
N TYR A 133 28.50 -3.81 5.11
CA TYR A 133 27.39 -4.42 5.90
C TYR A 133 26.13 -4.80 5.08
N LEU A 134 26.25 -5.07 3.78
CA LEU A 134 25.10 -5.58 2.97
C LEU A 134 25.01 -7.10 3.02
N VAL A 135 26.05 -7.79 3.48
CA VAL A 135 25.98 -9.21 3.83
C VAL A 135 25.67 -9.32 5.32
N PRO A 136 24.71 -10.17 5.73
CA PRO A 136 24.41 -10.37 7.13
C PRO A 136 25.66 -10.77 7.92
N LYS A 137 25.70 -10.34 9.17
CA LYS A 137 26.81 -10.63 10.08
C LYS A 137 26.76 -12.05 10.60
N GLY A 138 27.92 -12.67 10.78
CA GLY A 138 28.02 -14.00 11.39
C GLY A 138 27.74 -13.99 12.89
N ASN A 139 28.23 -12.97 13.60
CA ASN A 139 27.90 -12.70 14.99
C ASN A 139 27.18 -11.35 15.09
N THR A 140 25.91 -11.38 15.46
CA THR A 140 25.04 -10.20 15.51
C THR A 140 25.25 -9.35 16.77
N ALA A 141 26.02 -9.84 17.75
CA ALA A 141 26.28 -9.15 19.02
C ALA A 141 27.50 -8.20 18.97
N THR A 142 28.32 -8.26 17.93
CA THR A 142 29.49 -7.38 17.77
C THR A 142 29.17 -6.20 16.87
N ASP A 143 30.10 -5.25 16.75
CA ASP A 143 30.00 -4.11 15.82
C ASP A 143 30.87 -4.25 14.55
N ASP A 144 31.69 -5.30 14.44
CA ASP A 144 32.59 -5.52 13.29
C ASP A 144 31.85 -5.97 12.01
N SER A 145 32.49 -5.96 10.85
CA SER A 145 31.84 -6.33 9.58
C SER A 145 31.95 -7.82 9.21
N SER A 146 32.31 -8.72 10.13
CA SER A 146 32.51 -10.14 9.81
C SER A 146 31.19 -10.78 9.32
N PRO A 147 31.15 -11.26 8.07
CA PRO A 147 29.92 -11.75 7.46
C PRO A 147 29.59 -13.17 7.94
N ILE A 148 28.40 -13.65 7.58
CA ILE A 148 28.00 -15.03 7.78
C ILE A 148 29.03 -16.03 7.22
N PRO A 149 29.16 -17.24 7.82
CA PRO A 149 30.10 -18.26 7.37
C PRO A 149 29.98 -18.61 5.88
N ALA A 150 28.75 -18.65 5.35
CA ALA A 150 28.50 -18.93 3.94
C ALA A 150 29.22 -17.96 3.00
N PHE A 151 29.25 -16.66 3.31
CA PHE A 151 29.99 -15.68 2.52
C PHE A 151 31.51 -15.76 2.77
N THR A 152 31.93 -16.11 3.99
CA THR A 152 33.36 -16.33 4.28
C THR A 152 33.96 -17.48 3.45
N ALA A 153 33.18 -18.52 3.19
CA ALA A 153 33.55 -19.63 2.29
C ALA A 153 33.41 -19.28 0.79
N ALA A 154 32.75 -18.16 0.47
CA ALA A 154 32.37 -17.76 -0.87
C ALA A 154 32.88 -16.35 -1.21
N THR A 155 34.10 -15.99 -0.78
CA THR A 155 34.72 -14.71 -1.17
C THR A 155 34.99 -14.66 -2.69
N PRO A 156 35.02 -13.48 -3.31
CA PRO A 156 35.28 -13.34 -4.74
C PRO A 156 36.64 -13.91 -5.20
N ASP A 157 36.68 -14.42 -6.42
CA ASP A 157 37.85 -14.91 -7.13
C ASP A 157 38.50 -13.78 -7.98
N TRP A 158 39.80 -13.89 -8.27
CA TRP A 158 40.53 -12.91 -9.07
C TRP A 158 40.19 -13.01 -10.56
N VAL A 159 39.87 -11.88 -11.17
CA VAL A 159 39.90 -11.64 -12.60
C VAL A 159 41.24 -10.98 -12.94
N PHE A 160 41.95 -11.52 -13.92
CA PHE A 160 43.24 -10.99 -14.34
C PHE A 160 43.08 -10.09 -15.56
N VAL A 161 43.86 -9.02 -15.64
CA VAL A 161 43.84 -8.06 -16.74
C VAL A 161 45.12 -8.19 -17.53
N THR A 162 45.01 -8.34 -18.84
CA THR A 162 46.12 -8.43 -19.79
C THR A 162 46.06 -7.29 -20.80
N GLY A 163 47.01 -7.20 -21.72
CA GLY A 163 46.97 -6.22 -22.82
C GLY A 163 45.74 -6.33 -23.73
N SER A 164 45.01 -7.44 -23.71
CA SER A 164 43.74 -7.64 -24.42
C SER A 164 42.49 -7.47 -23.53
N GLY A 165 42.66 -7.07 -22.27
CA GLY A 165 41.58 -6.86 -21.30
C GLY A 165 41.45 -7.98 -20.26
N ALA A 166 40.27 -8.06 -19.64
CA ALA A 166 39.96 -9.02 -18.59
C ALA A 166 39.90 -10.46 -19.13
N ALA A 167 40.70 -11.36 -18.54
CA ALA A 167 40.89 -12.72 -19.00
C ALA A 167 40.89 -13.71 -17.83
N ARG A 168 40.35 -14.90 -18.12
CA ARG A 168 40.51 -16.09 -17.28
C ARG A 168 41.85 -16.73 -17.60
N ILE A 169 42.66 -16.97 -16.57
CA ILE A 169 43.95 -17.65 -16.69
C ILE A 169 43.91 -18.93 -15.86
N ASN A 170 44.52 -20.00 -16.39
CA ASN A 170 44.63 -21.29 -15.72
C ASN A 170 46.06 -21.58 -15.23
N GLN A 171 47.03 -20.73 -15.62
CA GLN A 171 48.44 -20.81 -15.24
C GLN A 171 49.02 -19.39 -15.15
N PRO A 172 50.11 -19.16 -14.38
CA PRO A 172 50.79 -17.87 -14.32
C PRO A 172 51.19 -17.37 -15.71
N SER A 173 51.02 -16.07 -15.97
CA SER A 173 51.33 -15.46 -17.25
C SER A 173 52.00 -14.09 -17.07
N ALA A 174 53.07 -13.85 -17.82
CA ALA A 174 53.76 -12.55 -17.86
C ALA A 174 52.95 -11.45 -18.55
N ALA A 175 51.87 -11.80 -19.26
CA ALA A 175 50.99 -10.84 -19.92
C ALA A 175 50.00 -10.15 -18.94
N VAL A 176 49.96 -10.57 -17.67
CA VAL A 176 49.10 -9.99 -16.65
C VAL A 176 49.65 -8.64 -16.20
N LEU A 177 48.85 -7.59 -16.40
CA LEU A 177 49.13 -6.21 -16.00
C LEU A 177 48.57 -5.90 -14.62
N GLY A 178 47.52 -6.61 -14.20
CA GLY A 178 46.85 -6.39 -12.93
C GLY A 178 45.77 -7.43 -12.67
N ARG A 179 45.08 -7.31 -11.53
CA ARG A 179 43.93 -8.14 -11.20
C ARG A 179 42.93 -7.38 -10.35
N TYR A 180 41.67 -7.74 -10.48
CA TYR A 180 40.58 -7.23 -9.66
C TYR A 180 39.65 -8.37 -9.27
N ALA A 181 38.85 -8.15 -8.24
CA ALA A 181 37.78 -9.04 -7.84
C ALA A 181 36.58 -8.16 -7.51
N TYR A 182 35.36 -8.69 -7.62
CA TYR A 182 34.16 -7.87 -7.43
C TYR A 182 33.03 -8.65 -6.77
N ALA A 183 32.17 -7.91 -6.09
CA ALA A 183 30.85 -8.32 -5.66
C ALA A 183 29.87 -7.20 -6.01
N VAL A 184 28.70 -7.57 -6.54
CA VAL A 184 27.62 -6.67 -6.93
C VAL A 184 26.47 -6.91 -5.98
N TYR A 185 25.98 -5.83 -5.38
CA TYR A 185 24.86 -5.86 -4.43
C TYR A 185 23.67 -5.09 -4.98
N ASP A 186 22.47 -5.55 -4.63
CA ASP A 186 21.22 -4.84 -4.90
C ASP A 186 20.86 -3.96 -3.71
N GLU A 187 20.79 -2.66 -3.94
CA GLU A 187 20.32 -1.66 -2.98
C GLU A 187 18.93 -1.08 -3.35
N GLY A 188 18.33 -1.55 -4.45
CA GLY A 188 17.09 -1.00 -5.02
C GLY A 188 15.85 -1.13 -4.13
N GLY A 189 15.86 -2.05 -3.16
CA GLY A 189 14.79 -2.24 -2.17
C GLY A 189 15.12 -1.77 -0.75
N LEU A 190 16.29 -1.15 -0.54
CA LEU A 190 16.73 -0.73 0.80
C LEU A 190 16.20 0.66 1.14
N LEU A 191 15.86 0.88 2.41
CA LEU A 191 15.32 2.16 2.84
C LEU A 191 16.42 3.24 2.87
N ASP A 192 16.27 4.34 2.13
CA ASP A 192 17.19 5.46 2.22
C ASP A 192 17.10 6.20 3.56
N MET A 193 18.17 6.15 4.36
CA MET A 193 18.27 6.77 5.69
C MET A 193 18.19 8.30 5.69
N ASN A 194 18.43 8.94 4.54
CA ASN A 194 18.23 10.38 4.40
C ASN A 194 16.77 10.80 4.49
N VAL A 195 15.83 9.86 4.32
CA VAL A 195 14.40 10.15 4.30
C VAL A 195 13.61 9.22 5.21
N ALA A 196 14.00 7.96 5.36
CA ALA A 196 13.21 6.93 6.03
C ALA A 196 12.92 7.22 7.51
N GLY A 197 11.70 6.95 7.97
CA GLY A 197 11.31 7.08 9.38
C GLY A 197 10.62 8.40 9.74
N TYR A 198 9.71 8.32 10.70
CA TYR A 198 8.90 9.43 11.21
C TYR A 198 9.04 9.57 12.74
N PRO A 199 8.94 10.79 13.29
CA PRO A 199 9.16 11.04 14.72
C PRO A 199 7.93 10.71 15.57
N THR A 200 8.13 10.52 16.87
CA THR A 200 7.10 10.08 17.84
C THR A 200 5.90 11.04 17.99
N GLY A 201 6.03 12.30 17.56
CA GLY A 201 4.97 13.32 17.68
C GLY A 201 3.99 13.41 16.50
N THR A 202 4.15 12.60 15.44
CA THR A 202 3.18 12.60 14.34
C THR A 202 1.90 11.86 14.72
N SER A 203 0.74 12.43 14.41
CA SER A 203 -0.56 11.78 14.59
C SER A 203 -0.73 10.56 13.68
N ALA A 204 -1.69 9.69 14.00
CA ALA A 204 -2.02 8.51 13.18
C ALA A 204 -2.43 8.88 11.74
N ILE A 205 -3.03 10.06 11.53
CA ILE A 205 -3.40 10.55 10.19
C ILE A 205 -2.15 11.00 9.40
N GLN A 206 -1.13 11.51 10.09
CA GLN A 206 0.12 11.95 9.49
C GLN A 206 1.02 10.75 9.14
N SER A 207 1.29 9.87 10.11
CA SER A 207 2.14 8.67 9.93
C SER A 207 1.45 7.53 9.19
N GLY A 208 0.11 7.48 9.19
CA GLY A 208 -0.67 6.49 8.44
C GLY A 208 -0.61 6.61 6.92
N ARG A 209 0.09 7.63 6.39
CA ARG A 209 0.30 7.84 4.95
C ARG A 209 1.32 6.86 4.38
N LYS A 210 0.86 5.64 4.12
CA LYS A 210 1.65 4.62 3.44
C LYS A 210 1.91 5.05 1.99
N GLY A 211 3.18 5.05 1.58
CA GLY A 211 3.63 5.40 0.23
C GLY A 211 4.91 6.23 0.20
N SER A 212 5.10 7.14 1.16
CA SER A 212 6.38 7.83 1.32
C SER A 212 7.31 7.03 2.22
N ILE A 213 8.56 6.88 1.80
CA ILE A 213 9.60 6.31 2.67
C ILE A 213 9.79 7.13 3.95
N ALA A 214 9.47 8.43 3.93
CA ALA A 214 9.49 9.31 5.10
C ALA A 214 8.55 8.87 6.24
N PHE A 215 7.57 8.01 5.94
CA PHE A 215 6.67 7.44 6.94
C PHE A 215 6.87 5.92 7.09
N ALA A 216 8.00 5.38 6.63
CA ALA A 216 8.37 3.99 6.90
C ALA A 216 8.52 3.75 8.40
N ASP A 217 7.88 2.70 8.92
CA ASP A 217 8.04 2.32 10.33
C ASP A 217 9.36 1.56 10.51
N LEU A 218 10.40 2.26 10.98
CA LEU A 218 11.72 1.66 11.21
C LEU A 218 11.75 0.68 12.40
N LYS A 219 10.69 0.65 13.22
CA LYS A 219 10.51 -0.40 14.24
C LYS A 219 10.13 -1.75 13.62
N ALA A 220 9.76 -1.77 12.34
CA ALA A 220 9.36 -2.97 11.61
C ALA A 220 10.46 -3.53 10.68
N LEU A 221 11.74 -3.19 10.92
CA LEU A 221 12.91 -3.72 10.16
C LEU A 221 13.26 -5.18 10.51
N GLY A 222 12.27 -6.06 10.49
CA GLY A 222 12.42 -7.49 10.76
C GLY A 222 13.13 -7.76 12.09
N SER A 223 14.18 -8.59 12.04
CA SER A 223 14.97 -8.99 13.21
C SER A 223 15.84 -7.87 13.81
N TYR A 224 16.01 -6.74 13.11
CA TYR A 224 16.85 -5.64 13.56
C TYR A 224 16.09 -4.30 13.52
N PRO A 225 15.01 -4.17 14.32
CA PRO A 225 14.24 -2.95 14.39
C PRO A 225 15.09 -1.79 14.93
N ILE A 226 14.75 -0.57 14.51
CA ILE A 226 15.27 0.67 15.11
C ILE A 226 14.22 1.12 16.15
N PRO A 227 14.38 0.77 17.43
CA PRO A 227 13.40 1.09 18.47
C PRO A 227 13.28 2.60 18.71
N ASN A 228 12.06 3.06 18.98
CA ASN A 228 11.82 4.40 19.49
C ASN A 228 10.88 4.29 20.69
N PRO A 229 11.42 3.97 21.89
CA PRO A 229 10.61 3.68 23.07
C PRO A 229 9.81 4.91 23.50
N SER A 230 8.61 4.70 24.06
CA SER A 230 7.79 5.78 24.63
C SER A 230 8.41 6.36 25.92
N SER A 231 8.03 7.59 26.27
CA SER A 231 8.53 8.34 27.44
C SER A 231 8.63 7.51 28.73
N GLY A 232 9.79 7.55 29.41
CA GLY A 232 10.00 6.95 30.73
C GLY A 232 11.13 5.91 30.81
N SER A 233 11.61 5.37 29.69
CA SER A 233 12.82 4.53 29.67
C SER A 233 14.08 5.41 29.59
N PRO A 234 15.19 5.06 30.28
CA PRO A 234 16.50 5.70 30.11
C PRO A 234 17.15 5.40 28.73
N GLN A 235 16.37 4.93 27.76
CA GLN A 235 16.81 4.50 26.43
C GLN A 235 16.64 5.60 25.39
N ILE A 236 17.60 5.60 24.47
CA ILE A 236 17.82 6.62 23.46
C ILE A 236 16.75 6.51 22.35
N TYR A 237 16.11 7.63 22.02
CA TYR A 237 15.05 7.76 21.02
C TYR A 237 15.62 7.72 19.60
N GLN A 238 15.99 6.53 19.14
CA GLN A 238 16.83 6.33 17.96
C GLN A 238 16.25 6.92 16.67
N ILE A 239 14.95 6.72 16.42
CA ILE A 239 14.29 7.29 15.23
C ILE A 239 14.22 8.82 15.36
N ASP A 240 13.84 9.36 16.52
CA ASP A 240 13.74 10.80 16.75
C ASP A 240 15.10 11.50 16.58
N GLN A 241 16.20 10.89 17.04
CA GLN A 241 17.56 11.37 16.85
C GLN A 241 17.96 11.45 15.38
N LEU A 242 17.72 10.38 14.62
CA LEU A 242 18.02 10.34 13.20
C LEU A 242 17.19 11.37 12.42
N VAL A 243 15.87 11.36 12.65
CA VAL A 243 14.92 12.25 11.96
C VAL A 243 15.25 13.69 12.25
N GLY A 244 15.54 14.05 13.48
CA GLY A 244 15.81 15.43 13.79
C GLY A 244 17.25 15.87 13.48
N TRP A 245 18.25 14.97 13.46
CA TRP A 245 19.59 15.32 12.93
C TRP A 245 19.51 15.82 11.48
N ARG A 246 18.86 15.02 10.62
CA ARG A 246 18.77 15.32 9.19
C ARG A 246 17.83 16.49 8.89
N ASN A 247 16.79 16.72 9.71
CA ASN A 247 15.81 17.79 9.52
C ASN A 247 15.99 18.95 10.52
N TYR A 248 17.20 19.18 11.04
CA TYR A 248 17.45 20.10 12.14
C TYR A 248 17.06 21.56 11.83
N GLY A 249 17.25 22.01 10.59
CA GLY A 249 16.85 23.34 10.14
C GLY A 249 15.33 23.43 10.00
N THR A 250 14.76 22.47 9.28
CA THR A 250 13.34 22.37 8.94
C THR A 250 12.43 22.34 10.17
N ILE A 251 12.78 21.58 11.20
CA ILE A 251 11.92 21.46 12.38
C ILE A 251 12.09 22.59 13.40
N SER A 252 13.00 23.55 13.13
CA SER A 252 13.26 24.76 13.95
C SER A 252 13.21 24.51 15.47
N PRO A 253 14.14 23.69 16.01
CA PRO A 253 14.14 23.34 17.42
C PRO A 253 14.37 24.57 18.31
N THR A 254 13.86 24.52 19.53
CA THR A 254 14.15 25.53 20.56
C THR A 254 15.67 25.71 20.73
N PRO A 255 16.20 26.95 20.85
CA PRO A 255 17.63 27.22 20.93
C PRO A 255 18.37 26.53 22.09
N SER A 256 17.65 26.05 23.11
CA SER A 256 18.18 25.36 24.29
C SER A 256 18.45 23.87 24.09
N ASN A 257 18.21 23.32 22.89
CA ASN A 257 18.31 21.88 22.62
C ASN A 257 19.64 21.52 21.98
N ASN A 258 20.31 20.51 22.54
CA ASN A 258 21.63 20.08 22.11
C ASN A 258 21.54 18.89 21.16
N PHE A 259 22.33 18.96 20.09
CA PHE A 259 22.66 17.81 19.25
C PHE A 259 24.17 17.61 19.27
N PRO A 260 24.70 16.41 19.62
CA PRO A 260 23.95 15.21 20.06
C PRO A 260 23.24 15.39 21.39
N ASP A 261 22.31 14.49 21.72
CA ASP A 261 21.54 14.44 22.98
C ASP A 261 22.46 14.23 24.21
N ILE A 262 23.22 15.27 24.56
CA ILE A 262 24.14 15.28 25.70
C ILE A 262 23.43 15.71 26.98
N THR A 263 24.08 15.45 28.11
CA THR A 263 23.62 15.91 29.41
C THR A 263 23.58 17.46 29.50
N PRO A 264 22.57 18.03 30.17
CA PRO A 264 21.50 17.34 30.90
C PRO A 264 20.41 16.79 29.98
N ALA A 265 19.82 15.63 30.32
CA ALA A 265 18.78 14.96 29.53
C ALA A 265 17.53 15.83 29.25
N ALA A 266 17.33 16.89 30.02
CA ALA A 266 16.29 17.90 29.78
C ALA A 266 16.51 18.72 28.50
N GLN A 267 17.73 18.77 27.98
CA GLN A 267 18.14 19.49 26.76
C GLN A 267 18.38 18.55 25.56
N ALA A 268 18.06 17.25 25.70
CA ALA A 268 18.15 16.30 24.60
C ALA A 268 17.17 16.71 23.49
N PHE A 269 17.69 16.94 22.30
CA PHE A 269 16.92 17.41 21.15
C PHE A 269 15.86 16.41 20.70
N ALA A 270 16.09 15.09 20.79
CA ALA A 270 15.09 14.08 20.44
C ALA A 270 13.81 14.16 21.29
N LYS A 271 13.90 14.73 22.51
CA LYS A 271 12.76 14.90 23.43
C LYS A 271 11.69 15.86 22.91
N ASN A 272 12.06 16.79 22.03
CA ASN A 272 11.11 17.76 21.47
C ASN A 272 9.94 17.10 20.75
N PHE A 273 10.20 16.01 20.03
CA PHE A 273 9.15 15.27 19.33
C PHE A 273 8.14 14.59 20.26
N GLN A 274 8.43 14.50 21.56
CA GLN A 274 7.55 13.86 22.55
C GLN A 274 6.82 14.88 23.41
N THR A 275 7.47 15.98 23.75
CA THR A 275 6.87 17.02 24.60
C THR A 275 6.13 18.09 23.81
N ASP A 276 6.35 18.18 22.51
CA ASP A 276 5.71 19.15 21.62
C ASP A 276 5.37 18.51 20.26
N SER A 277 4.16 18.79 19.77
CA SER A 277 3.68 18.35 18.46
C SER A 277 4.10 19.29 17.32
N ALA A 278 4.56 20.51 17.62
CA ALA A 278 4.97 21.48 16.60
C ALA A 278 6.15 21.01 15.75
N PRO A 279 7.26 20.46 16.30
CA PRO A 279 8.36 19.93 15.49
C PRO A 279 7.93 18.76 14.59
N ALA A 280 7.07 17.87 15.08
CA ALA A 280 6.52 16.78 14.29
C ALA A 280 5.58 17.26 13.17
N THR A 281 4.81 18.31 13.44
CA THR A 281 3.96 18.97 12.44
C THR A 281 4.78 19.69 11.38
N ALA A 282 5.86 20.37 11.76
CA ALA A 282 6.80 21.00 10.83
C ALA A 282 7.47 19.96 9.93
N PHE A 283 7.95 18.84 10.50
CA PHE A 283 8.45 17.69 9.75
C PHE A 283 7.40 17.16 8.76
N PHE A 284 6.18 16.93 9.23
CA PHE A 284 5.08 16.46 8.38
C PHE A 284 4.81 17.41 7.21
N ASN A 285 4.72 18.72 7.47
CA ASN A 285 4.48 19.74 6.45
C ASN A 285 5.62 19.79 5.43
N PHE A 286 6.87 19.65 5.87
CA PHE A 286 8.01 19.53 4.97
C PHE A 286 7.89 18.31 4.08
N VAL A 287 7.64 17.12 4.65
CA VAL A 287 7.52 15.88 3.89
C VAL A 287 6.35 15.93 2.90
N ALA A 288 5.20 16.48 3.31
CA ALA A 288 4.00 16.55 2.48
C ALA A 288 4.12 17.56 1.33
N ASN A 289 4.93 18.61 1.50
CA ASN A 289 5.08 19.70 0.53
C ASN A 289 6.45 19.73 -0.14
N ASN A 290 7.29 18.71 0.04
CA ASN A 290 8.61 18.65 -0.59
C ASN A 290 8.48 18.53 -2.12
N THR A 291 8.97 19.53 -2.84
CA THR A 291 8.94 19.58 -4.32
C THR A 291 10.18 18.98 -4.97
N ASN A 292 11.26 18.74 -4.22
CA ASN A 292 12.54 18.26 -4.73
C ASN A 292 12.69 16.73 -4.62
N GLY A 293 11.63 16.00 -4.25
CA GLY A 293 11.66 14.55 -4.09
C GLY A 293 12.70 14.09 -3.06
N PHE A 294 12.99 14.93 -2.07
CA PHE A 294 14.06 14.78 -1.07
C PHE A 294 15.49 14.75 -1.63
N LEU A 295 15.71 14.91 -2.94
CA LEU A 295 17.02 14.75 -3.60
C LEU A 295 18.11 15.69 -3.03
N THR A 296 17.71 16.78 -2.41
CA THR A 296 18.58 17.72 -1.70
C THR A 296 18.02 18.00 -0.31
N THR A 297 18.88 18.45 0.61
CA THR A 297 18.46 18.98 1.91
C THR A 297 17.71 20.30 1.75
N SER A 298 16.88 20.62 2.74
CA SER A 298 16.24 21.94 2.84
C SER A 298 17.30 23.01 3.15
N ALA A 299 17.24 24.15 2.46
CA ALA A 299 18.09 25.31 2.75
C ALA A 299 17.57 26.15 3.93
N VAL A 300 16.53 25.69 4.64
CA VAL A 300 15.99 26.39 5.81
C VAL A 300 17.06 26.46 6.89
N VAL A 301 17.42 27.69 7.26
CA VAL A 301 18.35 28.01 8.33
C VAL A 301 17.55 28.27 9.60
N ASN A 302 17.84 27.55 10.68
CA ASN A 302 17.18 27.80 11.95
C ASN A 302 17.80 28.97 12.72
N ALA A 303 17.20 29.32 13.87
CA ALA A 303 17.67 30.41 14.73
C ALA A 303 19.12 30.26 15.23
N SER A 304 19.66 29.03 15.22
CA SER A 304 21.04 28.72 15.59
C SER A 304 22.01 28.70 14.38
N GLY A 305 21.56 29.14 13.20
CA GLY A 305 22.38 29.21 11.99
C GLY A 305 22.67 27.86 11.31
N ARG A 306 21.92 26.81 11.64
CA ARG A 306 22.13 25.46 11.10
C ARG A 306 21.05 25.07 10.09
N THR A 307 21.43 24.24 9.13
CA THR A 307 20.56 23.67 8.08
C THR A 307 20.33 22.18 8.28
N ASP A 308 19.45 21.61 7.46
CA ASP A 308 19.27 20.17 7.31
C ASP A 308 20.55 19.46 6.82
N GLN A 309 20.64 18.17 7.12
CA GLN A 309 21.81 17.32 6.87
C GLN A 309 21.43 16.09 6.03
N MET A 310 22.38 15.56 5.26
CA MET A 310 22.21 14.29 4.53
C MET A 310 23.52 13.50 4.49
N PHE A 311 23.41 12.18 4.45
CA PHE A 311 24.47 11.26 4.07
C PHE A 311 24.63 11.28 2.54
N THR A 312 25.80 11.65 2.06
CA THR A 312 26.15 11.62 0.63
C THR A 312 26.64 10.24 0.20
N SER A 313 27.12 9.44 1.15
CA SER A 313 27.60 8.09 0.88
C SER A 313 27.30 7.12 2.02
N ARG A 314 27.28 5.83 1.70
CA ARG A 314 27.17 4.75 2.68
C ARG A 314 28.34 4.76 3.70
N GLN A 315 29.51 5.23 3.31
CA GLN A 315 30.66 5.36 4.22
C GLN A 315 30.36 6.37 5.33
N GLU A 316 29.70 7.49 5.01
CA GLU A 316 29.28 8.48 6.00
C GLU A 316 28.20 7.92 6.93
N LEU A 317 27.24 7.15 6.42
CA LEU A 317 26.25 6.46 7.26
C LEU A 317 26.92 5.49 8.26
N ILE A 318 27.91 4.71 7.79
CA ILE A 318 28.67 3.80 8.64
C ILE A 318 29.53 4.58 9.65
N ALA A 319 30.14 5.69 9.23
CA ALA A 319 30.91 6.55 10.10
C ALA A 319 30.03 7.20 11.17
N PHE A 320 28.83 7.65 10.81
CA PHE A 320 27.82 8.20 11.72
C PHE A 320 27.48 7.20 12.82
N LYS A 321 27.21 5.93 12.48
CA LYS A 321 26.99 4.85 13.45
C LYS A 321 28.21 4.57 14.35
N LYS A 322 29.43 4.92 13.93
CA LYS A 322 30.67 4.72 14.71
C LYS A 322 31.02 5.90 15.62
N ILE A 323 30.46 7.09 15.40
CA ILE A 323 30.67 8.23 16.28
C ILE A 323 30.12 7.87 17.66
N ALA A 324 30.93 8.01 18.72
CA ALA A 324 30.58 7.58 20.07
C ALA A 324 29.22 8.13 20.56
N GLN A 325 28.89 9.36 20.17
CA GLN A 325 27.63 10.05 20.51
C GLN A 325 26.40 9.49 19.77
N PHE A 326 26.60 8.75 18.67
CA PHE A 326 25.56 8.08 17.87
C PHE A 326 25.77 6.57 17.81
N ALA A 327 26.68 6.00 18.61
CA ALA A 327 26.97 4.57 18.59
C ALA A 327 25.75 3.73 19.01
N THR A 328 24.83 4.34 19.75
CA THR A 328 23.55 3.79 20.20
C THR A 328 22.38 4.26 19.34
N SER A 329 22.61 4.95 18.22
CA SER A 329 21.55 5.52 17.36
C SER A 329 20.76 4.48 16.59
N PHE A 330 21.32 3.31 16.28
CA PHE A 330 20.58 2.14 15.78
C PHE A 330 21.49 0.90 15.77
N ASN A 331 20.92 -0.30 15.73
CA ASN A 331 21.72 -1.54 15.68
C ASN A 331 22.51 -1.64 14.35
N VAL A 332 23.82 -1.92 14.39
CA VAL A 332 24.66 -2.02 13.17
C VAL A 332 24.14 -3.07 12.17
N ASN A 333 23.45 -4.11 12.65
CA ASN A 333 22.86 -5.13 11.79
C ASN A 333 21.74 -4.58 10.89
N SER A 334 21.11 -3.46 11.25
CA SER A 334 20.10 -2.81 10.40
C SER A 334 20.69 -2.19 9.14
N LEU A 335 22.02 -1.99 9.07
CA LEU A 335 22.69 -1.47 7.88
C LEU A 335 22.40 -2.31 6.62
N GLN A 336 22.10 -3.60 6.77
CA GLN A 336 21.74 -4.47 5.65
C GLN A 336 20.39 -4.11 5.00
N TYR A 337 19.54 -3.33 5.66
CA TYR A 337 18.19 -2.96 5.20
C TYR A 337 18.07 -1.52 4.71
N VAL A 338 19.16 -0.76 4.76
CA VAL A 338 19.13 0.68 4.55
C VAL A 338 20.21 1.13 3.56
N SER A 339 19.94 2.20 2.82
CA SER A 339 20.82 2.84 1.83
C SER A 339 20.92 4.35 2.08
N THR A 340 21.52 5.09 1.14
CA THR A 340 21.66 6.56 1.18
C THR A 340 21.13 7.27 -0.07
N PHE A 341 20.63 6.51 -1.06
CA PHE A 341 20.24 7.05 -2.36
C PHE A 341 19.02 6.36 -2.99
N SER A 342 18.62 5.17 -2.50
CA SER A 342 17.54 4.42 -3.14
C SER A 342 16.18 5.06 -2.82
N ARG A 343 15.63 5.76 -3.80
CA ARG A 343 14.34 6.45 -3.70
C ARG A 343 13.50 6.21 -4.92
N GLU A 344 12.22 5.99 -4.69
CA GLU A 344 11.21 5.87 -5.72
C GLU A 344 10.25 7.07 -5.67
N THR A 345 9.60 7.34 -6.79
CA THR A 345 8.60 8.40 -6.84
C THR A 345 7.37 7.94 -6.06
N ASN A 346 7.13 8.52 -4.87
CA ASN A 346 5.91 8.28 -4.10
C ASN A 346 4.72 8.88 -4.85
N SER A 347 4.08 8.05 -5.67
CA SER A 347 3.00 8.47 -6.56
C SER A 347 2.02 7.31 -6.78
N PRO A 348 0.76 7.58 -7.19
CA PRO A 348 -0.17 6.51 -7.52
C PRO A 348 0.38 5.66 -8.66
N SER A 349 0.58 4.36 -8.42
CA SER A 349 1.15 3.44 -9.39
C SER A 349 0.13 2.85 -10.38
N PHE A 350 -1.12 3.30 -10.32
CA PHE A 350 -2.17 2.78 -11.20
C PHE A 350 -2.05 3.35 -12.62
N SER A 351 -1.91 2.44 -13.58
CA SER A 351 -2.12 2.68 -15.00
C SER A 351 -2.88 1.49 -15.56
N PRO A 352 -3.97 1.70 -16.33
CA PRO A 352 -4.67 0.59 -16.94
C PRO A 352 -3.79 -0.05 -18.02
N SER A 353 -3.83 -1.38 -18.09
CA SER A 353 -3.28 -2.16 -19.20
C SER A 353 -4.39 -2.56 -20.15
N THR A 354 -4.03 -2.96 -21.37
CA THR A 354 -4.99 -3.50 -22.35
C THR A 354 -5.08 -5.02 -22.15
N PRO A 355 -6.22 -5.56 -21.67
CA PRO A 355 -6.38 -7.01 -21.49
C PRO A 355 -6.28 -7.74 -22.83
N ALA A 356 -5.75 -8.96 -22.81
CA ALA A 356 -5.70 -9.81 -24.00
C ALA A 356 -7.12 -10.05 -24.56
N GLY A 357 -7.29 -9.86 -25.86
CA GLY A 357 -8.58 -10.00 -26.53
C GLY A 357 -9.50 -8.77 -26.44
N SER A 358 -9.08 -7.69 -25.77
CA SER A 358 -9.84 -6.44 -25.80
C SER A 358 -9.68 -5.72 -27.14
N THR A 359 -10.79 -5.21 -27.69
CA THR A 359 -10.80 -4.30 -28.84
C THR A 359 -10.53 -2.84 -28.43
N ILE A 360 -10.54 -2.54 -27.13
CA ILE A 360 -10.31 -1.21 -26.58
C ILE A 360 -8.87 -1.13 -26.08
N ASP A 361 -8.07 -0.22 -26.64
CA ASP A 361 -6.70 0.03 -26.17
C ASP A 361 -6.69 0.95 -24.95
N TYR A 362 -6.95 0.38 -23.77
CA TYR A 362 -6.97 1.14 -22.51
C TYR A 362 -5.62 1.79 -22.20
N ALA A 363 -4.50 1.14 -22.53
CA ALA A 363 -3.17 1.69 -22.28
C ALA A 363 -2.94 3.00 -23.05
N ALA A 364 -3.38 3.08 -24.30
CA ALA A 364 -3.34 4.30 -25.10
C ALA A 364 -4.36 5.34 -24.60
N LEU A 365 -5.62 4.93 -24.39
CA LEU A 365 -6.70 5.83 -23.97
C LEU A 365 -6.42 6.51 -22.63
N ALA A 366 -5.73 5.83 -21.71
CA ALA A 366 -5.36 6.35 -20.39
C ALA A 366 -4.55 7.66 -20.41
N ARG A 367 -3.90 7.96 -21.54
CA ARG A 367 -3.09 9.18 -21.73
C ARG A 367 -3.88 10.36 -22.29
N THR A 368 -5.13 10.13 -22.72
CA THR A 368 -6.01 11.19 -23.23
C THR A 368 -6.56 12.06 -22.10
N SER A 369 -6.96 13.29 -22.39
CA SER A 369 -7.47 14.24 -21.39
C SER A 369 -8.83 13.84 -20.81
N THR A 370 -9.68 13.14 -21.57
CA THR A 370 -11.05 12.76 -21.19
C THR A 370 -11.22 11.27 -20.89
N ALA A 371 -10.11 10.55 -20.65
CA ALA A 371 -10.15 9.11 -20.37
C ALA A 371 -11.01 8.80 -19.13
N VAL A 372 -11.92 7.83 -19.28
CA VAL A 372 -12.72 7.25 -18.17
C VAL A 372 -11.81 6.52 -17.18
N ASN A 373 -10.84 5.75 -17.69
CA ASN A 373 -9.81 5.07 -16.91
C ASN A 373 -8.46 5.72 -17.18
N PRO A 374 -8.12 6.81 -16.49
CA PRO A 374 -6.87 7.50 -16.72
C PRO A 374 -5.69 6.83 -16.00
N ASN A 375 -4.48 7.06 -16.49
CA ASN A 375 -3.30 6.90 -15.66
C ASN A 375 -3.29 8.02 -14.60
N PHE A 376 -3.29 7.65 -13.32
CA PHE A 376 -3.43 8.62 -12.23
C PHE A 376 -2.28 9.63 -12.18
N LEU A 377 -1.09 9.26 -12.66
CA LEU A 377 0.08 10.16 -12.76
C LEU A 377 -0.09 11.28 -13.80
N LEU A 378 -0.96 11.05 -14.79
CA LEU A 378 -1.22 12.02 -15.85
C LEU A 378 -2.38 12.95 -15.52
N ARG A 379 -3.18 12.64 -14.48
CA ARG A 379 -4.25 13.52 -14.03
C ARG A 379 -3.70 14.56 -13.06
N ARG A 380 -3.80 15.83 -13.46
CA ARG A 380 -3.26 16.97 -12.73
C ARG A 380 -4.37 17.89 -12.24
N VAL A 381 -4.09 18.64 -11.17
CA VAL A 381 -4.91 19.75 -10.74
C VAL A 381 -4.89 20.83 -11.82
N THR A 382 -6.05 21.24 -12.31
CA THR A 382 -6.18 22.25 -13.38
C THR A 382 -6.57 23.62 -12.84
N ASN A 383 -7.33 23.67 -11.75
CA ASN A 383 -7.77 24.90 -11.11
C ASN A 383 -7.81 24.73 -9.58
N VAL A 384 -7.58 25.81 -8.84
CA VAL A 384 -7.62 25.86 -7.37
C VAL A 384 -8.57 26.98 -6.92
N PRO A 385 -9.89 26.83 -7.14
CA PRO A 385 -10.88 27.86 -6.81
C PRO A 385 -10.87 28.14 -5.31
N ASN A 386 -10.85 29.43 -4.94
CA ASN A 386 -10.88 29.93 -3.56
C ASN A 386 -9.85 29.27 -2.62
N GLY A 387 -8.72 28.78 -3.14
CA GLY A 387 -7.71 28.10 -2.34
C GLY A 387 -8.20 26.80 -1.70
N TYR A 388 -9.06 26.03 -2.38
CA TYR A 388 -9.60 24.78 -1.81
C TYR A 388 -8.47 23.95 -1.20
N THR A 389 -8.64 23.54 0.06
CA THR A 389 -7.67 22.70 0.76
C THR A 389 -7.91 21.26 0.42
N ARG A 390 -6.89 20.41 0.46
CA ARG A 390 -6.99 18.94 0.48
C ARG A 390 -7.41 18.45 1.87
N PHE A 391 -7.81 17.19 1.99
CA PHE A 391 -8.27 16.62 3.27
C PHE A 391 -7.17 16.66 4.33
N ASP A 392 -5.91 16.74 3.91
CA ASP A 392 -4.76 16.86 4.77
C ASP A 392 -4.41 18.27 5.23
N GLY A 393 -5.22 19.25 4.82
CA GLY A 393 -5.01 20.67 5.11
C GLY A 393 -4.04 21.37 4.16
N THR A 394 -3.39 20.66 3.23
CA THR A 394 -2.49 21.29 2.25
C THR A 394 -3.29 21.95 1.13
N THR A 395 -2.79 23.05 0.59
CA THR A 395 -3.38 23.70 -0.59
C THR A 395 -2.73 23.12 -1.85
N PRO A 396 -3.53 22.62 -2.81
CA PRO A 396 -3.00 22.08 -4.05
C PRO A 396 -2.44 23.17 -4.95
N VAL A 397 -1.49 22.79 -5.80
CA VAL A 397 -0.88 23.67 -6.82
C VAL A 397 -1.27 23.19 -8.21
N ALA A 398 -1.68 24.11 -9.09
CA ALA A 398 -1.99 23.76 -10.49
C ALA A 398 -0.79 23.04 -11.16
N GLY A 399 -1.06 21.93 -11.84
CA GLY A 399 -0.05 21.07 -12.45
C GLY A 399 0.47 19.94 -11.56
N GLU A 400 0.21 19.95 -10.25
CA GLU A 400 0.51 18.80 -9.39
C GLU A 400 -0.47 17.63 -9.65
N PRO A 401 -0.16 16.37 -9.27
CA PRO A 401 -1.09 15.25 -9.40
C PRO A 401 -2.43 15.48 -8.69
N LEU A 402 -3.55 15.17 -9.35
CA LEU A 402 -4.88 15.29 -8.75
C LEU A 402 -5.02 14.35 -7.55
N VAL A 403 -4.58 13.10 -7.73
CA VAL A 403 -4.53 12.06 -6.71
C VAL A 403 -3.11 12.00 -6.14
N LYS A 404 -2.88 12.64 -4.99
CA LYS A 404 -1.56 12.71 -4.35
C LYS A 404 -1.28 11.51 -3.43
N THR A 405 -2.32 10.97 -2.82
CA THR A 405 -2.23 9.86 -1.85
C THR A 405 -3.30 8.81 -2.12
N ARG A 406 -3.05 7.57 -1.67
CA ARG A 406 -4.05 6.50 -1.69
C ARG A 406 -5.24 6.85 -0.80
N PHE A 407 -6.43 6.37 -1.16
CA PHE A 407 -7.61 6.51 -0.32
C PHE A 407 -7.45 5.66 0.97
N PRO A 408 -7.55 6.25 2.18
CA PRO A 408 -7.40 5.48 3.41
C PRO A 408 -8.64 4.63 3.70
N LEU A 409 -8.51 3.30 3.66
CA LEU A 409 -9.63 2.38 3.91
C LEU A 409 -10.15 2.41 5.36
N SER A 410 -9.39 2.96 6.31
CA SER A 410 -9.91 3.20 7.66
C SER A 410 -11.10 4.17 7.70
N ARG A 411 -11.32 4.94 6.63
CA ARG A 411 -12.49 5.81 6.48
C ARG A 411 -13.78 5.05 6.19
N LEU A 412 -13.71 3.77 5.78
CA LEU A 412 -14.91 2.96 5.58
C LEU A 412 -15.74 2.87 6.88
N ALA A 413 -15.06 2.80 8.03
CA ALA A 413 -15.67 2.83 9.36
C ALA A 413 -16.46 4.11 9.69
N TRP A 414 -16.39 5.16 8.85
CA TRP A 414 -17.19 6.36 9.02
C TRP A 414 -18.64 6.19 8.55
N ILE A 415 -18.85 5.25 7.63
CA ILE A 415 -20.16 4.93 7.07
C ILE A 415 -20.79 3.86 7.95
N THR A 416 -21.94 4.16 8.53
CA THR A 416 -22.70 3.18 9.33
C THR A 416 -24.18 3.22 8.92
N TYR A 417 -24.93 2.16 9.21
CA TYR A 417 -26.37 2.14 8.94
C TYR A 417 -27.17 3.16 9.77
N LYS A 418 -26.58 3.71 10.84
CA LYS A 418 -27.18 4.78 11.68
C LYS A 418 -26.75 6.19 11.25
N GLY A 419 -25.98 6.32 10.17
CA GLY A 419 -25.43 7.59 9.71
C GLY A 419 -23.97 7.79 10.10
N PRO A 420 -23.48 9.04 10.19
CA PRO A 420 -22.07 9.33 10.46
C PRO A 420 -21.58 8.73 11.78
N SER A 421 -20.46 8.01 11.75
CA SER A 421 -19.88 7.36 12.94
C SER A 421 -19.59 8.33 14.09
N ALA A 422 -19.29 9.60 13.77
CA ALA A 422 -19.01 10.63 14.77
C ALA A 422 -20.23 11.02 15.63
N LEU A 423 -21.45 10.65 15.22
CA LEU A 423 -22.69 10.92 15.95
C LEU A 423 -23.13 9.74 16.83
N LEU A 424 -22.40 8.63 16.82
CA LEU A 424 -22.69 7.48 17.68
C LEU A 424 -22.29 7.79 19.12
N ALA A 425 -23.16 7.42 20.07
CA ALA A 425 -22.80 7.41 21.48
C ALA A 425 -21.72 6.35 21.73
N THR A 426 -20.83 6.58 22.69
CA THR A 426 -19.80 5.59 23.05
C THR A 426 -20.41 4.28 23.56
N SER A 427 -21.63 4.31 24.09
CA SER A 427 -22.40 3.12 24.47
C SER A 427 -23.13 2.43 23.32
N ASP A 428 -23.12 3.00 22.10
CA ASP A 428 -23.80 2.41 20.95
C ASP A 428 -23.14 1.07 20.56
N PRO A 429 -23.92 0.00 20.32
CA PRO A 429 -23.37 -1.28 19.89
C PRO A 429 -22.48 -1.19 18.65
N VAL A 430 -22.78 -0.30 17.69
CA VAL A 430 -21.96 -0.09 16.49
C VAL A 430 -20.61 0.53 16.85
N TYR A 431 -20.61 1.49 17.78
CA TYR A 431 -19.38 2.09 18.29
C TYR A 431 -18.50 1.03 18.96
N GLN A 432 -19.08 0.20 19.82
CA GLN A 432 -18.35 -0.87 20.51
C GLN A 432 -17.83 -1.93 19.54
N ALA A 433 -18.60 -2.29 18.52
CA ALA A 433 -18.18 -3.25 17.49
C ALA A 433 -16.99 -2.72 16.68
N LEU A 434 -16.98 -1.42 16.33
CA LEU A 434 -15.85 -0.77 15.65
C LEU A 434 -14.58 -0.79 16.51
N ILE A 435 -14.70 -0.49 17.82
CA ILE A 435 -13.57 -0.58 18.76
C ILE A 435 -13.02 -2.00 18.82
N ASN A 436 -13.89 -3.01 18.92
CA ASN A 436 -13.50 -4.42 18.96
C ASN A 436 -12.85 -4.88 17.65
N ALA A 437 -13.23 -4.29 16.51
CA ALA A 437 -12.60 -4.48 15.21
C ALA A 437 -11.26 -3.71 15.06
N GLY A 438 -10.81 -3.01 16.10
CA GLY A 438 -9.53 -2.29 16.13
C GLY A 438 -9.60 -0.84 15.59
N VAL A 439 -10.80 -0.30 15.34
CA VAL A 439 -10.97 1.09 14.92
C VAL A 439 -10.90 2.00 16.15
N GLY A 440 -9.86 2.83 16.24
CA GLY A 440 -9.68 3.74 17.38
C GLY A 440 -10.74 4.86 17.48
N PRO A 441 -11.02 5.38 18.70
CA PRO A 441 -11.98 6.48 18.93
C PRO A 441 -11.71 7.74 18.10
N ALA A 442 -10.44 8.06 17.85
CA ALA A 442 -10.04 9.20 17.01
C ALA A 442 -10.53 9.03 15.56
N THR A 443 -10.46 7.82 15.01
CA THR A 443 -10.98 7.54 13.67
C THR A 443 -12.49 7.69 13.64
N ILE A 444 -13.20 7.13 14.64
CA ILE A 444 -14.67 7.18 14.72
C ILE A 444 -15.17 8.63 14.79
N SER A 445 -14.57 9.46 15.66
CA SER A 445 -14.95 10.87 15.83
C SER A 445 -14.66 11.75 14.60
N THR A 446 -13.70 11.38 13.76
CA THR A 446 -13.45 12.09 12.49
C THR A 446 -14.45 11.75 11.38
N GLY A 447 -15.30 10.73 11.54
CA GLY A 447 -16.37 10.38 10.60
C GLY A 447 -17.58 11.31 10.70
N THR A 448 -17.35 12.62 10.54
CA THR A 448 -18.40 13.65 10.52
C THR A 448 -19.13 13.66 9.19
N ALA A 449 -20.36 14.18 9.15
CA ALA A 449 -21.13 14.31 7.91
C ALA A 449 -20.34 15.04 6.80
N ALA A 450 -19.66 16.15 7.14
CA ALA A 450 -18.84 16.91 6.20
C ALA A 450 -17.67 16.09 5.64
N ASN A 451 -16.97 15.34 6.49
CA ASN A 451 -15.86 14.50 6.05
C ASN A 451 -16.32 13.34 5.17
N ILE A 452 -17.48 12.74 5.48
CA ILE A 452 -18.09 11.69 4.68
C ILE A 452 -18.50 12.21 3.31
N THR A 453 -19.20 13.35 3.24
CA THR A 453 -19.56 13.98 1.96
C THR A 453 -18.32 14.31 1.14
N ARG A 454 -17.28 14.81 1.78
CA ARG A 454 -16.02 15.16 1.11
C ARG A 454 -15.25 13.95 0.59
N CYS A 455 -15.24 12.83 1.32
CA CYS A 455 -14.43 11.65 0.98
C CYS A 455 -15.18 10.60 0.16
N PHE A 456 -16.51 10.53 0.28
CA PHE A 456 -17.34 9.51 -0.35
C PHE A 456 -18.43 10.11 -1.25
N GLY A 457 -18.65 11.43 -1.25
CA GLY A 457 -19.80 12.03 -1.92
C GLY A 457 -21.15 11.64 -1.30
N LEU A 458 -21.15 11.03 -0.11
CA LEU A 458 -22.33 10.52 0.56
C LEU A 458 -22.89 11.53 1.58
N GLN A 459 -24.20 11.62 1.64
CA GLN A 459 -24.95 12.33 2.67
C GLN A 459 -25.99 11.36 3.25
N PHE A 460 -26.22 11.38 4.57
CA PHE A 460 -27.22 10.51 5.17
C PHE A 460 -28.62 11.06 4.89
N GLY A 461 -29.54 10.22 4.42
CA GLY A 461 -30.85 10.65 3.92
C GLY A 461 -31.86 11.08 4.98
N GLY A 462 -31.51 11.02 6.27
CA GLY A 462 -32.39 11.44 7.36
C GLY A 462 -31.66 11.71 8.66
N ALA A 463 -32.39 11.66 9.78
CA ALA A 463 -31.81 11.92 11.10
C ALA A 463 -30.85 10.79 11.53
N ALA A 464 -29.69 11.16 12.05
CA ALA A 464 -28.72 10.21 12.60
C ALA A 464 -29.35 9.37 13.72
N GLY A 465 -28.91 8.11 13.83
CA GLY A 465 -29.47 7.11 14.74
C GLY A 465 -30.71 6.40 14.19
N ASN A 466 -31.29 6.84 13.07
CA ASN A 466 -32.45 6.19 12.46
C ASN A 466 -32.02 5.26 11.30
N PRO A 467 -32.10 3.92 11.48
CA PRO A 467 -31.67 2.93 10.49
C PRO A 467 -32.62 2.81 9.29
N SER A 468 -33.74 3.53 9.26
CA SER A 468 -34.68 3.51 8.13
C SER A 468 -34.18 4.32 6.93
N PHE A 469 -33.26 5.26 7.13
CA PHE A 469 -32.74 6.11 6.06
C PHE A 469 -31.52 5.49 5.36
N PRO A 470 -31.41 5.61 4.04
CA PRO A 470 -30.23 5.21 3.29
C PRO A 470 -29.19 6.35 3.24
N TRP A 471 -27.98 6.01 2.82
CA TRP A 471 -27.03 7.00 2.31
C TRP A 471 -27.48 7.46 0.93
N VAL A 472 -27.15 8.69 0.56
CA VAL A 472 -27.46 9.28 -0.74
C VAL A 472 -26.15 9.75 -1.37
N TYR A 473 -25.85 9.25 -2.57
CA TYR A 473 -24.73 9.74 -3.36
C TYR A 473 -25.13 11.05 -4.04
N THR A 474 -24.40 12.10 -3.67
CA THR A 474 -24.71 13.50 -4.06
C THR A 474 -23.62 14.10 -4.93
N ASN A 475 -22.49 13.40 -5.11
CA ASN A 475 -21.18 14.02 -5.34
C ASN A 475 -20.83 15.00 -4.19
N PRO A 476 -19.55 15.25 -3.88
CA PRO A 476 -19.17 16.15 -2.78
C PRO A 476 -19.74 17.58 -2.84
N THR A 477 -20.27 18.01 -3.98
CA THR A 477 -20.85 19.34 -4.21
C THR A 477 -22.39 19.36 -4.31
N GLY A 478 -23.06 18.20 -4.27
CA GLY A 478 -24.52 18.12 -4.40
C GLY A 478 -25.25 18.06 -3.05
N THR A 479 -26.53 17.73 -3.09
CA THR A 479 -27.40 17.65 -1.91
C THR A 479 -28.32 16.44 -1.95
N VAL A 480 -28.80 15.97 -0.79
CA VAL A 480 -29.79 14.88 -0.71
C VAL A 480 -31.05 15.17 -1.53
N ALA A 481 -31.46 16.44 -1.63
CA ALA A 481 -32.64 16.85 -2.40
C ALA A 481 -32.45 16.71 -3.93
N ALA A 482 -31.20 16.66 -4.40
CA ALA A 482 -30.85 16.45 -5.79
C ALA A 482 -29.71 15.40 -5.87
N PRO A 483 -30.02 14.10 -5.67
CA PRO A 483 -29.03 13.03 -5.73
C PRO A 483 -28.30 13.02 -7.07
N ALA A 484 -27.04 12.63 -7.07
CA ALA A 484 -26.24 12.56 -8.27
C ALA A 484 -26.80 11.52 -9.26
N SER A 485 -26.77 11.85 -10.55
CA SER A 485 -27.20 10.94 -11.62
C SER A 485 -26.08 10.06 -12.15
N ARG A 486 -24.82 10.43 -11.88
CA ARG A 486 -23.60 9.72 -12.29
C ARG A 486 -22.43 10.08 -11.38
N ILE A 487 -21.40 9.24 -11.44
CA ILE A 487 -20.07 9.51 -10.86
C ILE A 487 -19.26 10.37 -11.86
N LEU A 488 -18.52 11.36 -11.36
CA LEU A 488 -17.67 12.20 -12.21
C LEU A 488 -16.37 11.48 -12.61
N ARG A 489 -15.86 11.77 -13.81
CA ARG A 489 -14.51 11.37 -14.21
C ARG A 489 -13.46 12.28 -13.57
N LEU A 490 -12.22 11.81 -13.47
CA LEU A 490 -11.15 12.57 -12.82
C LEU A 490 -10.80 13.90 -13.52
N ASP A 491 -11.01 14.02 -14.83
CA ASP A 491 -10.87 15.31 -15.55
C ASP A 491 -11.92 16.33 -15.10
N GLU A 492 -13.15 15.88 -14.87
CA GLU A 492 -14.25 16.72 -14.40
C GLU A 492 -14.06 17.12 -12.93
N VAL A 493 -13.58 16.19 -12.10
CA VAL A 493 -13.21 16.48 -10.70
C VAL A 493 -12.13 17.55 -10.63
N ALA A 494 -11.09 17.46 -11.47
CA ALA A 494 -10.04 18.47 -11.54
C ALA A 494 -10.60 19.85 -11.96
N ALA A 495 -11.52 19.88 -12.93
CA ALA A 495 -12.16 21.11 -13.39
C ALA A 495 -13.06 21.77 -12.32
N VAL A 496 -13.76 20.96 -11.52
CA VAL A 496 -14.54 21.44 -10.36
C VAL A 496 -13.63 21.99 -9.26
N GLY A 497 -12.35 21.58 -9.21
CA GLY A 497 -11.38 22.08 -8.25
C GLY A 497 -11.58 21.48 -6.86
N ARG A 498 -11.59 20.14 -6.78
CA ARG A 498 -11.62 19.39 -5.52
C ARG A 498 -10.84 18.08 -5.62
N GLU A 499 -10.74 17.37 -4.50
CA GLU A 499 -10.24 15.99 -4.50
C GLU A 499 -11.31 15.01 -5.00
N ALA A 500 -10.86 13.90 -5.58
CA ALA A 500 -11.72 12.80 -5.98
C ALA A 500 -12.23 12.05 -4.74
N ASP A 501 -13.51 11.72 -4.75
CA ASP A 501 -14.12 10.87 -3.74
C ASP A 501 -13.86 9.38 -4.00
N PHE A 502 -14.23 8.53 -3.05
CA PHE A 502 -14.06 7.09 -3.11
C PHE A 502 -14.66 6.45 -4.37
N PHE A 503 -15.89 6.81 -4.75
CA PHE A 503 -16.58 6.21 -5.90
C PHE A 503 -16.02 6.73 -7.22
N GLU A 504 -15.54 7.97 -7.27
CA GLU A 504 -14.82 8.51 -8.43
C GLU A 504 -13.49 7.79 -8.66
N LEU A 505 -12.75 7.50 -7.58
CA LEU A 505 -11.52 6.71 -7.65
C LEU A 505 -11.81 5.24 -8.04
N LEU A 506 -12.87 4.65 -7.49
CA LEU A 506 -13.31 3.29 -7.81
C LEU A 506 -13.71 3.18 -9.29
N GLY A 507 -14.51 4.12 -9.78
CA GLY A 507 -14.92 4.19 -11.18
C GLY A 507 -13.75 4.40 -12.14
N ALA A 508 -12.76 5.22 -11.75
CA ALA A 508 -11.54 5.41 -12.54
C ALA A 508 -10.66 4.15 -12.61
N GLY A 509 -10.72 3.28 -11.60
CA GLY A 509 -9.97 2.02 -11.52
C GLY A 509 -10.60 0.84 -12.27
N ILE A 510 -11.91 0.85 -12.52
CA ILE A 510 -12.63 -0.25 -13.19
C ILE A 510 -12.78 0.04 -14.69
N LEU A 511 -12.23 -0.83 -15.54
CA LEU A 511 -12.19 -0.62 -17.00
C LEU A 511 -13.58 -0.40 -17.62
N SER A 512 -13.72 0.68 -18.39
CA SER A 512 -14.95 1.04 -19.08
C SER A 512 -15.39 -0.06 -20.04
N GLY A 513 -16.60 -0.60 -19.87
CA GLY A 513 -17.10 -1.72 -20.66
C GLY A 513 -16.95 -3.09 -19.99
N SER A 514 -16.29 -3.17 -18.82
CA SER A 514 -16.34 -4.37 -17.97
C SER A 514 -17.60 -4.47 -17.11
N LEU A 515 -18.39 -3.38 -17.06
CA LEU A 515 -19.65 -3.27 -16.33
C LEU A 515 -20.75 -2.80 -17.28
N GLY A 516 -22.01 -2.91 -16.83
CA GLY A 516 -23.16 -2.43 -17.61
C GLY A 516 -23.47 -3.28 -18.84
N GLN A 517 -23.02 -4.54 -18.89
CA GLN A 517 -23.36 -5.44 -19.98
C GLN A 517 -24.82 -5.85 -19.91
N ASN A 518 -25.55 -5.52 -20.97
CA ASN A 518 -26.83 -6.13 -21.30
C ASN A 518 -26.59 -7.16 -22.41
N THR A 519 -27.22 -8.33 -22.33
CA THR A 519 -27.22 -9.30 -23.43
C THR A 519 -28.02 -8.71 -24.58
N SER A 520 -27.35 -8.08 -25.56
CA SER A 520 -27.97 -7.59 -26.80
C SER A 520 -28.49 -8.73 -27.71
N GLY A 521 -29.40 -9.57 -27.20
CA GLY A 521 -30.02 -10.75 -27.82
C GLY A 521 -29.63 -12.04 -27.11
N GLY A 522 -30.49 -13.02 -26.82
CA GLY A 522 -31.92 -13.18 -26.99
C GLY A 522 -32.28 -14.57 -26.45
N VAL A 523 -33.33 -14.67 -25.62
CA VAL A 523 -34.12 -15.90 -25.57
C VAL A 523 -35.27 -15.62 -26.53
N THR A 524 -35.24 -16.25 -27.69
CA THR A 524 -36.33 -16.16 -28.67
C THR A 524 -37.56 -16.84 -28.06
N GLY A 525 -38.39 -16.06 -27.35
CA GLY A 525 -39.61 -16.56 -26.73
C GLY A 525 -39.90 -15.90 -25.38
N GLY A 526 -40.56 -14.74 -25.41
CA GLY A 526 -41.13 -14.09 -24.24
C GLY A 526 -40.27 -12.95 -23.67
N ASN A 527 -40.93 -11.85 -23.30
CA ASN A 527 -40.38 -10.65 -22.68
C ASN A 527 -39.35 -10.96 -21.56
N VAL A 528 -38.08 -11.07 -21.90
CA VAL A 528 -37.00 -11.03 -20.91
C VAL A 528 -36.73 -9.55 -20.64
N PHE A 529 -36.98 -9.08 -19.43
CA PHE A 529 -36.66 -7.71 -19.01
C PHE A 529 -35.14 -7.52 -19.12
N PRO A 530 -34.60 -6.72 -20.05
CA PRO A 530 -33.29 -6.14 -19.79
C PRO A 530 -33.48 -5.23 -18.58
N ASP A 531 -33.06 -5.68 -17.40
CA ASP A 531 -33.20 -4.87 -16.20
C ASP A 531 -32.37 -3.60 -16.42
N VAL A 532 -33.06 -2.46 -16.42
CA VAL A 532 -32.49 -1.13 -16.64
C VAL A 532 -31.35 -0.86 -15.64
N HIS A 533 -31.35 -1.57 -14.49
CA HIS A 533 -30.27 -1.60 -13.52
C HIS A 533 -28.99 -2.32 -14.01
N MET A 534 -29.10 -3.44 -14.74
CA MET A 534 -27.97 -4.25 -15.23
C MET A 534 -27.12 -3.54 -16.29
N SER A 535 -27.73 -2.60 -17.02
CA SER A 535 -27.04 -1.79 -18.03
C SER A 535 -26.37 -0.53 -17.47
N ASN A 536 -26.62 -0.19 -16.20
CA ASN A 536 -26.16 1.06 -15.61
C ASN A 536 -24.84 0.89 -14.85
N THR A 537 -23.77 1.45 -15.41
CA THR A 537 -22.43 1.38 -14.81
C THR A 537 -22.32 2.09 -13.45
N THR A 538 -23.04 3.19 -13.25
CA THR A 538 -23.05 3.91 -11.96
C THR A 538 -23.69 3.05 -10.87
N HIS A 539 -24.80 2.36 -11.18
CA HIS A 539 -25.42 1.42 -10.26
C HIS A 539 -24.41 0.35 -9.81
N HIS A 540 -23.69 -0.25 -10.77
CA HIS A 540 -22.71 -1.30 -10.47
C HIS A 540 -21.55 -0.79 -9.62
N ILE A 541 -21.00 0.40 -9.93
CA ILE A 541 -19.91 0.98 -9.14
C ILE A 541 -20.36 1.30 -7.71
N LEU A 542 -21.56 1.85 -7.53
CA LEU A 542 -22.12 2.12 -6.21
C LEU A 542 -22.38 0.82 -5.44
N SER A 543 -22.88 -0.24 -6.08
CA SER A 543 -23.08 -1.56 -5.45
C SER A 543 -21.75 -2.21 -5.05
N ILE A 544 -20.71 -2.12 -5.89
CA ILE A 544 -19.36 -2.59 -5.54
C ILE A 544 -18.83 -1.80 -4.32
N GLY A 545 -18.96 -0.48 -4.33
CA GLY A 545 -18.52 0.33 -3.21
C GLY A 545 -19.30 0.08 -1.93
N ALA A 546 -20.62 -0.17 -2.01
CA ALA A 546 -21.44 -0.58 -0.89
C ALA A 546 -21.00 -1.95 -0.33
N ALA A 547 -20.71 -2.94 -1.19
CA ALA A 547 -20.19 -4.23 -0.75
C ALA A 547 -18.79 -4.14 -0.12
N ILE A 548 -17.94 -3.20 -0.57
CA ILE A 548 -16.65 -2.91 0.08
C ILE A 548 -16.86 -2.34 1.48
N ILE A 549 -17.89 -1.51 1.68
CA ILE A 549 -18.24 -0.95 2.99
C ILE A 549 -18.73 -2.07 3.92
N ASP A 550 -19.68 -2.89 3.47
CA ASP A 550 -20.24 -4.01 4.26
C ASP A 550 -19.17 -5.05 4.63
N GLN A 551 -18.20 -5.30 3.75
CA GLN A 551 -17.09 -6.20 4.07
C GLN A 551 -16.16 -5.64 5.17
N ALA A 552 -16.17 -4.33 5.39
CA ALA A 552 -15.29 -3.63 6.33
C ALA A 552 -15.98 -3.22 7.62
N ASP A 553 -17.29 -2.99 7.61
CA ASP A 553 -18.05 -2.67 8.80
C ASP A 553 -18.32 -3.95 9.63
N PRO A 554 -18.61 -3.81 10.94
CA PRO A 554 -18.78 -4.95 11.82
C PRO A 554 -20.25 -5.41 11.93
N ASP A 555 -21.15 -4.88 11.11
CA ASP A 555 -22.57 -5.12 11.27
C ASP A 555 -23.11 -6.18 10.28
N SER A 556 -24.40 -6.16 10.00
CA SER A 556 -25.05 -7.16 9.14
C SER A 556 -26.23 -6.55 8.41
N ILE A 557 -26.22 -5.23 8.26
CA ILE A 557 -27.27 -4.43 7.64
C ILE A 557 -26.67 -3.88 6.35
N PRO A 558 -27.08 -4.40 5.17
CA PRO A 558 -26.48 -3.99 3.91
C PRO A 558 -26.47 -2.48 3.73
N THR A 559 -25.33 -1.92 3.34
CA THR A 559 -25.19 -0.51 3.03
C THR A 559 -26.11 -0.16 1.85
N ARG A 560 -26.97 0.83 2.05
CA ARG A 560 -27.92 1.31 1.05
C ARG A 560 -27.51 2.68 0.55
N ILE A 561 -27.24 2.80 -0.74
CA ILE A 561 -26.83 4.05 -1.38
C ILE A 561 -27.82 4.43 -2.47
N GLN A 562 -28.54 5.53 -2.27
CA GLN A 562 -29.44 6.09 -3.25
C GLN A 562 -28.73 7.04 -4.21
N PHE A 563 -29.17 7.03 -5.46
CA PHE A 563 -28.72 7.95 -6.51
C PHE A 563 -29.87 8.14 -7.51
N SER A 564 -29.79 9.12 -8.41
CA SER A 564 -30.91 9.46 -9.31
C SER A 564 -30.52 9.42 -10.79
N PRO A 565 -30.32 8.23 -11.38
CA PRO A 565 -30.11 8.13 -12.82
C PRO A 565 -31.38 8.56 -13.55
N SER A 566 -31.24 9.49 -14.50
CA SER A 566 -32.35 9.98 -15.32
C SER A 566 -33.57 10.48 -14.53
N GLY A 567 -33.37 11.04 -13.33
CA GLY A 567 -34.42 11.63 -12.51
C GLY A 567 -35.29 10.64 -11.71
N THR A 568 -34.96 9.35 -11.72
CA THR A 568 -35.63 8.33 -10.89
C THR A 568 -34.70 7.89 -9.78
N VAL A 569 -35.16 7.84 -8.52
CA VAL A 569 -34.30 7.41 -7.40
C VAL A 569 -34.14 5.89 -7.42
N TRP A 570 -32.90 5.43 -7.52
CA TRP A 570 -32.52 4.02 -7.43
C TRP A 570 -31.67 3.80 -6.18
N THR A 571 -31.64 2.56 -5.68
CA THR A 571 -30.84 2.18 -4.51
C THR A 571 -29.85 1.08 -4.90
N ALA A 572 -28.56 1.34 -4.75
CA ALA A 572 -27.52 0.32 -4.73
C ALA A 572 -27.44 -0.30 -3.34
N TYR A 573 -27.31 -1.63 -3.29
CA TYR A 573 -27.20 -2.40 -2.06
C TYR A 573 -25.82 -3.05 -2.01
N GLY A 574 -25.19 -2.98 -0.85
CA GLY A 574 -24.04 -3.80 -0.53
C GLY A 574 -24.44 -5.25 -0.30
N VAL A 575 -23.44 -6.11 -0.13
CA VAL A 575 -23.60 -7.54 0.06
C VAL A 575 -23.00 -7.91 1.38
N GLU A 576 -23.85 -8.47 2.23
CA GLU A 576 -23.48 -8.93 3.56
C GLU A 576 -23.27 -10.44 3.58
N ASN A 577 -22.60 -10.92 4.63
CA ASN A 577 -22.47 -12.34 4.89
C ASN A 577 -23.77 -12.94 5.47
N LEU A 578 -24.87 -12.82 4.72
CA LEU A 578 -26.20 -13.27 5.09
C LEU A 578 -26.69 -14.46 4.23
N PRO A 579 -27.48 -15.38 4.79
CA PRO A 579 -28.17 -16.39 4.00
C PRO A 579 -29.19 -15.76 3.03
N TYR A 580 -29.13 -16.16 1.76
CA TYR A 580 -30.07 -15.77 0.71
C TYR A 580 -31.27 -16.71 0.69
N ILE A 581 -32.44 -16.19 0.32
CA ILE A 581 -33.58 -17.01 -0.06
C ILE A 581 -33.28 -17.64 -1.41
N THR A 582 -33.01 -18.94 -1.43
CA THR A 582 -32.80 -19.69 -2.68
C THR A 582 -34.09 -20.30 -3.21
N GLN A 583 -35.04 -20.58 -2.33
CA GLN A 583 -36.33 -21.13 -2.73
C GLN A 583 -37.45 -20.68 -1.78
N LEU A 584 -38.64 -20.51 -2.36
CA LEU A 584 -39.88 -20.22 -1.65
C LEU A 584 -40.86 -21.38 -1.88
N TYR A 585 -41.37 -21.97 -0.80
CA TYR A 585 -42.42 -22.98 -0.85
C TYR A 585 -43.70 -22.44 -0.21
N PRO A 586 -44.71 -22.07 -1.01
CA PRO A 586 -46.03 -21.79 -0.47
C PRO A 586 -46.72 -23.10 -0.09
N ILE A 587 -47.10 -23.25 1.18
CA ILE A 587 -47.95 -24.33 1.68
C ILE A 587 -49.29 -23.72 2.07
N ALA A 588 -50.35 -24.15 1.41
CA ALA A 588 -51.70 -23.66 1.67
C ALA A 588 -52.58 -24.76 2.26
N GLY A 589 -53.43 -24.41 3.20
CA GLY A 589 -54.34 -25.36 3.85
C GLY A 589 -55.29 -24.68 4.83
N THR A 590 -56.00 -25.47 5.62
CA THR A 590 -56.81 -24.96 6.74
C THR A 590 -55.89 -24.40 7.82
N SER A 591 -56.23 -23.21 8.32
CA SER A 591 -55.50 -22.55 9.38
C SER A 591 -55.56 -23.41 10.66
N PRO A 592 -54.42 -23.75 11.28
CA PRO A 592 -54.37 -24.45 12.55
C PRO A 592 -54.97 -23.62 13.69
N ASP A 593 -54.96 -22.29 13.56
CA ASP A 593 -55.48 -21.37 14.58
C ASP A 593 -56.98 -21.15 14.46
N THR A 594 -57.54 -21.37 13.27
CA THR A 594 -58.97 -21.25 13.01
C THR A 594 -59.36 -22.22 11.90
N PRO A 595 -59.84 -23.44 12.23
CA PRO A 595 -60.07 -24.52 11.26
C PRO A 595 -61.06 -24.19 10.14
N THR A 596 -61.83 -23.11 10.28
CA THR A 596 -62.77 -22.60 9.27
C THR A 596 -62.14 -21.59 8.30
N ARG A 597 -60.86 -21.27 8.45
CA ARG A 597 -60.13 -20.31 7.61
C ARG A 597 -59.07 -21.02 6.79
N TRP A 598 -58.82 -20.50 5.60
CA TRP A 598 -57.69 -20.92 4.76
C TRP A 598 -56.46 -20.07 5.09
N ALA A 599 -55.30 -20.68 5.20
CA ALA A 599 -54.02 -20.03 5.43
C ALA A 599 -53.01 -20.46 4.37
N THR A 600 -52.10 -19.55 4.01
CA THR A 600 -50.94 -19.86 3.16
C THR A 600 -49.69 -19.47 3.93
N TYR A 601 -48.84 -20.46 4.16
CA TYR A 601 -47.53 -20.34 4.80
C TYR A 601 -46.46 -20.28 3.72
N LEU A 602 -45.53 -19.34 3.86
CA LEU A 602 -44.35 -19.29 3.01
C LEU A 602 -43.18 -19.90 3.79
N LEU A 603 -42.66 -21.02 3.29
CA LEU A 603 -41.38 -21.54 3.76
C LEU A 603 -40.28 -21.03 2.85
N PHE A 604 -39.16 -20.67 3.46
CA PHE A 604 -37.99 -20.17 2.75
C PHE A 604 -36.85 -21.15 2.94
N GLN A 605 -36.25 -21.58 1.82
CA GLN A 605 -34.96 -22.23 1.85
C GLN A 605 -33.90 -21.13 1.85
N LEU A 606 -33.00 -21.20 2.83
CA LEU A 606 -31.92 -20.25 2.99
C LEU A 606 -30.58 -20.92 2.67
N TRP A 607 -29.74 -20.25 1.90
CA TRP A 607 -28.37 -20.68 1.62
C TRP A 607 -27.44 -19.48 1.68
N ASN A 608 -26.30 -19.63 2.35
CA ASN A 608 -25.25 -18.63 2.33
C ASN A 608 -24.06 -19.11 1.48
N PRO A 609 -23.86 -18.57 0.26
CA PRO A 609 -22.71 -18.86 -0.59
C PRO A 609 -21.40 -18.23 -0.08
N HIS A 610 -21.46 -17.36 0.93
CA HIS A 610 -20.30 -16.62 1.47
C HIS A 610 -19.76 -17.22 2.78
N GLN A 611 -20.33 -18.32 3.26
CA GLN A 611 -19.85 -19.04 4.44
C GLN A 611 -19.32 -20.41 4.04
N SER A 612 -18.27 -20.86 4.72
CA SER A 612 -18.02 -22.30 4.84
C SER A 612 -19.26 -22.95 5.46
N PRO A 613 -19.69 -24.15 5.03
CA PRO A 613 -20.88 -24.80 5.58
C PRO A 613 -20.71 -24.93 7.11
N ALA A 614 -21.59 -24.26 7.85
CA ALA A 614 -21.56 -24.26 9.30
C ALA A 614 -22.14 -25.59 9.84
N ASP A 615 -21.52 -26.15 10.88
CA ASP A 615 -22.05 -27.32 11.61
C ASP A 615 -23.34 -27.02 12.39
N VAL A 616 -23.76 -25.76 12.46
CA VAL A 616 -24.92 -25.28 13.22
C VAL A 616 -25.79 -24.37 12.36
N ALA A 617 -27.11 -24.60 12.40
CA ALA A 617 -28.08 -23.81 11.64
C ALA A 617 -28.09 -22.32 12.06
N ASN A 618 -27.90 -21.43 11.08
CA ASN A 618 -27.96 -19.98 11.28
C ASN A 618 -29.37 -19.52 11.65
N LYS A 619 -29.50 -18.67 12.67
CA LYS A 619 -30.77 -18.02 13.02
C LYS A 619 -30.97 -16.79 12.13
N VAL A 620 -31.94 -16.84 11.22
CA VAL A 620 -32.25 -15.73 10.30
C VAL A 620 -33.60 -15.08 10.65
N ARG A 621 -33.67 -13.75 10.54
CA ARG A 621 -34.92 -12.99 10.62
C ARG A 621 -35.31 -12.49 9.24
N LEU A 622 -36.54 -12.75 8.84
CA LEU A 622 -37.12 -12.20 7.62
C LEU A 622 -37.98 -10.98 7.97
N ARG A 623 -37.73 -9.86 7.29
CA ARG A 623 -38.55 -8.66 7.33
C ARG A 623 -39.17 -8.47 5.94
N ILE A 624 -40.48 -8.38 5.88
CA ILE A 624 -41.22 -8.10 4.64
C ILE A 624 -41.66 -6.64 4.73
N ASP A 625 -41.04 -5.76 3.94
CA ASP A 625 -41.45 -4.37 3.79
C ASP A 625 -42.37 -4.27 2.56
N GLY A 626 -43.66 -3.99 2.77
CA GLY A 626 -44.66 -3.88 1.70
C GLY A 626 -45.96 -4.63 1.99
N GLY A 627 -46.93 -4.52 1.07
CA GLY A 627 -48.19 -5.28 1.13
C GLY A 627 -48.09 -6.61 0.38
N ILE A 628 -48.80 -7.64 0.86
CA ILE A 628 -49.00 -8.89 0.12
C ILE A 628 -50.08 -8.65 -0.95
N GLY A 629 -49.75 -8.91 -2.22
CA GLY A 629 -50.69 -8.95 -3.33
C GLY A 629 -50.85 -10.37 -3.87
N ILE A 630 -52.07 -10.73 -4.31
CA ILE A 630 -52.33 -11.99 -5.02
C ILE A 630 -52.31 -11.68 -6.52
N PHE A 631 -51.47 -12.40 -7.28
CA PHE A 631 -51.40 -12.29 -8.74
C PHE A 631 -52.42 -13.24 -9.38
N ALA A 632 -53.32 -12.72 -10.21
CA ALA A 632 -54.22 -13.51 -11.04
C ALA A 632 -54.06 -13.09 -12.51
N GLY A 633 -53.28 -13.87 -13.27
CA GLY A 633 -53.33 -13.88 -14.75
C GLY A 633 -52.18 -13.18 -15.49
N GLY A 634 -51.59 -13.89 -16.45
CA GLY A 634 -50.66 -13.35 -17.45
C GLY A 634 -51.37 -12.63 -18.62
N ASN A 635 -50.56 -11.94 -19.44
CA ASN A 635 -50.94 -11.12 -20.61
C ASN A 635 -51.75 -9.84 -20.31
N GLY A 636 -51.05 -8.79 -19.86
CA GLY A 636 -51.40 -7.40 -20.19
C GLY A 636 -52.48 -6.72 -19.34
N GLN A 637 -52.83 -7.22 -18.16
CA GLN A 637 -53.80 -6.56 -17.28
C GLN A 637 -53.14 -5.79 -16.12
N ALA A 638 -53.73 -4.65 -15.80
CA ALA A 638 -53.21 -3.64 -14.88
C ALA A 638 -53.35 -4.03 -13.40
N TRP A 639 -52.41 -3.53 -12.59
CA TRP A 639 -52.43 -3.55 -11.13
C TRP A 639 -53.74 -2.98 -10.59
N ASN A 640 -54.61 -3.83 -10.03
CA ASN A 640 -55.74 -3.37 -9.25
C ASN A 640 -55.41 -3.48 -7.76
N THR A 641 -55.05 -2.36 -7.14
CA THR A 641 -55.07 -2.18 -5.68
C THR A 641 -56.52 -2.14 -5.20
N ALA A 642 -57.23 -3.25 -5.28
CA ALA A 642 -58.59 -3.38 -4.78
C ALA A 642 -58.62 -4.26 -3.52
N ASN A 643 -59.39 -3.83 -2.51
CA ASN A 643 -59.57 -4.51 -1.21
C ASN A 643 -60.38 -5.82 -1.32
N THR A 644 -60.62 -6.31 -2.53
CA THR A 644 -61.38 -7.52 -2.83
C THR A 644 -60.86 -8.04 -4.16
N VAL A 645 -60.20 -9.21 -4.15
CA VAL A 645 -59.78 -9.90 -5.37
C VAL A 645 -60.80 -11.00 -5.61
N ASN A 646 -61.48 -10.94 -6.76
CA ASN A 646 -62.37 -12.00 -7.21
C ASN A 646 -61.52 -13.09 -7.87
N VAL A 647 -61.55 -14.30 -7.32
CA VAL A 647 -60.98 -15.48 -7.97
C VAL A 647 -62.09 -16.14 -8.79
N TYR A 648 -61.83 -16.40 -10.08
CA TYR A 648 -62.77 -17.09 -10.97
C TYR A 648 -62.31 -18.55 -11.16
N PRO A 649 -62.85 -19.52 -10.40
CA PRO A 649 -62.64 -20.93 -10.71
C PRO A 649 -63.50 -21.35 -11.94
N PRO A 650 -63.21 -22.50 -12.58
CA PRO A 650 -63.82 -22.89 -13.85
C PRO A 650 -65.33 -23.17 -13.82
N VAL A 651 -66.00 -23.09 -12.67
CA VAL A 651 -67.44 -23.38 -12.57
C VAL A 651 -68.12 -22.42 -11.58
N GLY A 652 -68.77 -21.39 -12.12
CA GLY A 652 -70.01 -20.77 -11.61
C GLY A 652 -70.07 -20.11 -10.22
N GLN A 653 -69.07 -20.24 -9.35
CA GLN A 653 -69.06 -19.59 -8.03
C GLN A 653 -67.98 -18.50 -7.95
N VAL A 654 -68.41 -17.25 -7.78
CA VAL A 654 -67.55 -16.14 -7.40
C VAL A 654 -67.33 -16.22 -5.90
N THR A 655 -66.16 -16.66 -5.46
CA THR A 655 -65.73 -16.51 -4.07
C THR A 655 -64.95 -15.20 -3.92
N SER A 656 -65.57 -14.22 -3.26
CA SER A 656 -64.89 -12.98 -2.90
C SER A 656 -63.97 -13.25 -1.71
N VAL A 657 -62.65 -13.15 -1.91
CA VAL A 657 -61.69 -13.10 -0.80
C VAL A 657 -61.53 -11.65 -0.40
N THR A 658 -62.21 -11.26 0.68
CA THR A 658 -62.00 -9.96 1.31
C THR A 658 -60.68 -10.01 2.07
N ILE A 659 -59.66 -9.32 1.55
CA ILE A 659 -58.45 -9.06 2.32
C ILE A 659 -58.79 -7.93 3.29
N THR A 660 -59.03 -8.26 4.56
CA THR A 660 -59.33 -7.26 5.58
C THR A 660 -58.16 -6.30 5.69
N LYS A 661 -58.34 -5.07 5.21
CA LYS A 661 -57.34 -4.01 5.28
C LYS A 661 -57.13 -3.62 6.74
N SER A 662 -56.15 -4.24 7.39
CA SER A 662 -55.27 -3.69 8.44
C SER A 662 -54.68 -4.83 9.28
N ALA A 663 -53.72 -5.58 8.74
CA ALA A 663 -52.59 -5.94 9.57
C ALA A 663 -51.57 -4.83 9.36
N SER A 664 -51.73 -3.71 10.08
CA SER A 664 -50.55 -2.90 10.37
C SER A 664 -49.63 -3.82 11.16
N PHE A 665 -48.46 -4.15 10.62
CA PHE A 665 -47.42 -4.71 11.49
C PHE A 665 -47.24 -3.70 12.64
N PRO A 666 -47.28 -4.14 13.90
CA PRO A 666 -47.04 -3.24 15.01
C PRO A 666 -45.72 -2.49 14.78
N THR A 667 -45.65 -1.25 15.26
CA THR A 667 -44.43 -0.44 15.23
C THR A 667 -43.27 -1.32 15.68
N PRO A 668 -42.24 -1.53 14.85
CA PRO A 668 -41.19 -2.50 15.15
C PRO A 668 -40.54 -2.17 16.49
N ALA A 669 -40.65 -3.09 17.46
CA ALA A 669 -39.86 -3.00 18.69
C ALA A 669 -38.41 -3.41 18.38
N PRO A 670 -37.39 -2.66 18.81
CA PRO A 670 -36.02 -3.17 18.86
C PRO A 670 -35.99 -4.47 19.65
N LEU A 671 -35.17 -5.43 19.24
CA LEU A 671 -35.03 -6.65 20.01
C LEU A 671 -34.41 -6.32 21.37
N ALA A 672 -35.18 -6.43 22.45
CA ALA A 672 -34.60 -6.70 23.75
C ALA A 672 -33.94 -8.09 23.67
N THR A 673 -32.80 -8.25 24.35
CA THR A 673 -31.92 -9.43 24.29
C THR A 673 -32.56 -10.74 24.74
N ASP A 674 -33.79 -10.70 25.23
CA ASP A 674 -34.59 -11.87 25.56
C ASP A 674 -35.73 -12.00 24.54
N TYR A 675 -35.99 -13.24 24.15
CA TYR A 675 -37.13 -13.65 23.32
C TYR A 675 -38.35 -12.78 23.60
N THR A 676 -38.57 -11.77 22.75
CA THR A 676 -39.80 -10.98 22.79
C THR A 676 -40.85 -11.82 22.09
N SER A 677 -41.49 -12.70 22.85
CA SER A 677 -42.89 -13.01 22.59
C SER A 677 -43.64 -11.69 22.75
N VAL A 678 -43.83 -10.97 21.65
CA VAL A 678 -44.82 -9.91 21.64
C VAL A 678 -46.14 -10.61 21.94
N THR A 679 -46.68 -10.36 23.13
CA THR A 679 -48.03 -10.74 23.55
C THR A 679 -49.06 -9.90 22.77
N SER A 680 -49.06 -10.08 21.46
CA SER A 680 -50.27 -10.04 20.65
C SER A 680 -50.39 -11.45 20.10
N THR A 681 -51.43 -12.17 20.51
CA THR A 681 -51.80 -13.54 20.15
C THR A 681 -51.11 -14.06 18.87
N ALA A 682 -49.92 -14.62 19.03
CA ALA A 682 -49.29 -15.48 18.03
C ALA A 682 -49.62 -16.91 18.46
N GLN A 683 -50.42 -17.61 17.67
CA GLN A 683 -50.51 -19.06 17.78
C GLN A 683 -49.41 -19.66 16.89
N GLY A 684 -48.64 -20.59 17.47
CA GLY A 684 -47.64 -21.38 16.73
C GLY A 684 -46.30 -21.47 17.45
N THR A 685 -46.10 -22.55 18.20
CA THR A 685 -44.78 -23.03 18.59
C THR A 685 -44.09 -23.57 17.34
N PHE A 686 -42.95 -23.02 16.93
CA PHE A 686 -42.14 -23.63 15.88
C PHE A 686 -41.57 -24.96 16.39
N ALA A 687 -42.12 -26.08 15.92
CA ALA A 687 -41.49 -27.37 16.08
C ALA A 687 -40.37 -27.52 15.04
N PHE A 688 -39.17 -27.87 15.48
CA PHE A 688 -38.14 -28.37 14.58
C PHE A 688 -38.67 -29.65 13.92
N LEU A 689 -38.87 -29.62 12.60
CA LEU A 689 -39.00 -30.86 11.84
C LEU A 689 -37.61 -31.52 11.79
N PRO A 690 -37.49 -32.81 12.15
CA PRO A 690 -36.21 -33.51 12.09
C PRO A 690 -35.66 -33.47 10.66
N THR A 691 -34.39 -33.12 10.54
CA THR A 691 -33.62 -33.14 9.29
C THR A 691 -33.70 -34.54 8.65
N PRO A 692 -34.11 -34.65 7.37
CA PRO A 692 -33.96 -35.90 6.62
C PRO A 692 -32.47 -36.30 6.60
N ALA A 693 -32.19 -37.60 6.75
CA ALA A 693 -30.83 -38.09 6.63
C ALA A 693 -30.24 -37.74 5.26
N VAL A 694 -29.02 -37.20 5.27
CA VAL A 694 -28.26 -36.93 4.05
C VAL A 694 -28.05 -38.26 3.32
N PRO A 695 -28.46 -38.42 2.04
CA PRO A 695 -28.19 -39.64 1.31
C PRO A 695 -26.68 -39.81 1.17
N THR A 696 -26.17 -40.95 1.64
CA THR A 696 -24.79 -41.36 1.41
C THR A 696 -24.55 -41.49 -0.10
N PRO A 697 -23.41 -41.00 -0.63
CA PRO A 697 -23.05 -41.26 -2.00
C PRO A 697 -22.94 -42.78 -2.18
N THR A 698 -23.68 -43.32 -3.14
CA THR A 698 -23.44 -44.67 -3.63
C THR A 698 -22.11 -44.69 -4.40
N PRO A 699 -21.33 -45.77 -4.29
CA PRO A 699 -19.96 -45.84 -4.79
C PRO A 699 -19.84 -45.62 -6.30
#